data_AF-A0A084G982-F1
#
_entry.id   AF-A0A084G982-F1
#
_cell.length_a   1.000
_cell.length_b   1.000
_cell.length_c   1.000
_cell.angle_alpha   90.00
_cell.angle_beta   90.00
_cell.angle_gamma   90.00
#
_symmetry.space_group_name_H-M   'P 1'
#
loop_
_entity.id
_entity.type
_entity.pdbx_description
1 polymer ?
#
loop_
_entity_poly.entity_id
_entity_poly.type
_entity_poly.pdbx_seq_one_letter_code
_entity_poly.pdbx_strand_id
1 'polypeptide(L)'
;MARSGIAQQSPAKAPRLSDGQKKALLNSLRFGQIDARQMSIKAAHHKTCEWLLKQSEYLDWLDIRRLPDHHGFLWIKGKPGAGKSTLMKFALANSRRFMRDTTVISFFFNARGTTLEKSTIGMYRSLLLQILEQLPKLQDVFESVGFANWNISSGHSWSIESLKDLFQQTVQSLGQGVVTCFIDALDECDEDQIRDMVAFFQHLGAISVPAGIRFQVCFSSRHYPHITISQGLSLVLEGQEGHNQDITDYVDSELKIGQTALARKIKDDLREKSSGVFMWVVLVVGMLNKEHDAGQPARRLQQKLNMIPGDLHELFRDILTRDGSRNREDLLLCIQWVLFAREPLTPEQLYFAILSGTEPEDMLAWDPDETTMDTVKRFILNSSKGLAEVTTFIIPTVQFIHESVRDFLLKENGLDEVWSDLGKNFAGQSHDRLKQCCFRYINVYVEACLDIGDPLPRAFSTADASHSELGLPALIDIYGNVKNGFVVENEHYGTPIFAALAHGNHLAVARILEGLAGTDKHLSSLCTQWKFDPRELSAFRNFTFAQRRPVLSYLAEKGAEILLAFALAMDQVDADVKDESGRTPLSWAASSGHGHIVKVLLATGQVDADSKDNNGRTPLSWTCSSSNRHITKVLLATGLVNANSKDNNGQTPFSWAARRGHEAAIKALLSTGQVDVNSKDNNGQVPLSWAAKHGHEATVKVLLAISQVDADSKDNNGRTPLSWAASHGREATVKVLLATDQVDADSKDNNGRTPLSWAASSGHGHIVKVLLATGQVDANSKDNNGRVPLSWAAKHGHKAAVNVLLATGQVDANLKG
;
A
#
# COMPACT_ATOMS: atom_id res chain seq x y z
N MET A 1 -73.51 -17.81 -3.95
CA MET A 1 -72.78 -16.56 -4.32
C MET A 1 -71.97 -16.11 -3.12
N ALA A 2 -70.67 -16.39 -3.10
CA ALA A 2 -69.75 -15.86 -2.10
C ALA A 2 -68.58 -15.22 -2.85
N ARG A 3 -68.42 -13.90 -2.70
CA ARG A 3 -67.33 -13.11 -3.29
C ARG A 3 -66.11 -13.21 -2.38
N SER A 4 -65.02 -13.81 -2.86
CA SER A 4 -63.70 -13.69 -2.25
C SER A 4 -63.03 -12.40 -2.74
N GLY A 5 -62.65 -11.54 -1.79
CA GLY A 5 -61.86 -10.33 -2.06
C GLY A 5 -60.40 -10.69 -2.30
N ILE A 6 -59.88 -10.30 -3.46
CA ILE A 6 -58.45 -10.37 -3.77
C ILE A 6 -57.81 -9.08 -3.23
N ALA A 7 -57.01 -9.21 -2.19
CA ALA A 7 -56.16 -8.13 -1.71
C ALA A 7 -55.01 -7.90 -2.71
N GLN A 8 -54.95 -6.69 -3.28
CA GLN A 8 -53.81 -6.25 -4.09
C GLN A 8 -52.58 -6.15 -3.18
N GLN A 9 -51.60 -7.04 -3.42
CA GLN A 9 -50.25 -6.89 -2.89
C GLN A 9 -49.57 -5.69 -3.55
N SER A 10 -49.08 -4.78 -2.72
CA SER A 10 -48.16 -3.71 -3.11
C SER A 10 -46.83 -4.30 -3.59
N PRO A 11 -46.16 -3.69 -4.59
CA PRO A 11 -44.92 -4.24 -5.13
C PRO A 11 -43.82 -4.22 -4.07
N ALA A 12 -43.20 -5.37 -3.84
CA ALA A 12 -42.07 -5.54 -2.94
C ALA A 12 -40.93 -4.57 -3.34
N LYS A 13 -40.50 -3.73 -2.39
CA LYS A 13 -39.32 -2.86 -2.57
C LYS A 13 -38.10 -3.74 -2.86
N ALA A 14 -37.38 -3.42 -3.93
CA ALA A 14 -36.11 -4.07 -4.28
C ALA A 14 -35.14 -4.06 -3.07
N PRO A 15 -34.32 -5.12 -2.88
CA PRO A 15 -33.38 -5.18 -1.78
C PRO A 15 -32.35 -4.04 -1.91
N ARG A 16 -32.29 -3.18 -0.89
CA ARG A 16 -31.31 -2.08 -0.81
C ARG A 16 -30.00 -2.60 -0.25
N LEU A 17 -28.90 -2.10 -0.78
CA LEU A 17 -27.57 -2.43 -0.26
C LEU A 17 -27.38 -1.80 1.12
N SER A 18 -26.84 -2.57 2.05
CA SER A 18 -26.42 -2.03 3.36
C SER A 18 -25.22 -1.09 3.22
N ASP A 19 -25.06 -0.15 4.15
CA ASP A 19 -23.90 0.77 4.18
C ASP A 19 -22.57 0.00 4.24
N GLY A 20 -22.56 -1.19 4.87
CA GLY A 20 -21.41 -2.09 4.88
C GLY A 20 -21.06 -2.65 3.50
N GLN A 21 -22.06 -3.03 2.70
CA GLN A 21 -21.86 -3.49 1.32
C GLN A 21 -21.40 -2.35 0.41
N LYS A 22 -22.00 -1.16 0.52
CA LYS A 22 -21.57 0.03 -0.24
C LYS A 22 -20.12 0.37 0.06
N LYS A 23 -19.71 0.33 1.34
CA LYS A 23 -18.32 0.54 1.74
C LYS A 23 -17.37 -0.55 1.22
N ALA A 24 -17.80 -1.81 1.17
CA ALA A 24 -16.99 -2.89 0.63
C ALA A 24 -16.80 -2.77 -0.90
N LEU A 25 -17.84 -2.38 -1.64
CA LEU A 25 -17.76 -2.07 -3.07
C LEU A 25 -16.87 -0.83 -3.33
N LEU A 26 -16.99 0.22 -2.52
CA LEU A 26 -16.12 1.38 -2.61
C LEU A 26 -14.65 0.98 -2.37
N ASN A 27 -14.39 0.15 -1.36
CA ASN A 27 -13.04 -0.36 -1.08
C ASN A 27 -12.51 -1.28 -2.20
N SER A 28 -13.38 -2.00 -2.91
CA SER A 28 -12.95 -2.85 -4.03
C SER A 28 -12.51 -2.05 -5.26
N LEU A 29 -12.95 -0.79 -5.41
CA LEU A 29 -12.43 0.12 -6.44
C LEU A 29 -10.98 0.51 -6.17
N ARG A 30 -10.56 0.58 -4.90
CA ARG A 30 -9.21 0.99 -4.50
C ARG A 30 -8.15 -0.05 -4.92
N PHE A 31 -6.97 0.42 -5.35
CA PHE A 31 -5.79 -0.41 -5.63
C PHE A 31 -4.50 0.31 -5.17
N GLY A 32 -3.41 -0.44 -5.05
CA GLY A 32 -2.11 0.11 -4.64
C GLY A 32 -1.57 1.11 -5.66
N GLN A 33 -0.85 2.14 -5.20
CA GLN A 33 -0.22 3.16 -6.07
C GLN A 33 -1.18 3.98 -6.95
N ILE A 34 -2.46 4.07 -6.59
CA ILE A 34 -3.51 4.78 -7.36
C ILE A 34 -3.19 6.25 -7.71
N ASP A 35 -2.38 6.92 -6.88
CA ASP A 35 -1.94 8.32 -7.07
C ASP A 35 -0.43 8.45 -7.35
N ALA A 36 0.29 7.34 -7.55
CA ALA A 36 1.76 7.31 -7.56
C ALA A 36 2.35 8.19 -8.66
N ARG A 37 1.80 8.14 -9.87
CA ARG A 37 2.26 8.96 -11.00
C ARG A 37 2.12 10.46 -10.74
N GLN A 38 0.96 10.88 -10.22
CA GLN A 38 0.72 12.29 -9.91
C GLN A 38 1.71 12.79 -8.84
N MET A 39 2.03 11.96 -7.85
CA MET A 39 2.98 12.31 -6.78
C MET A 39 4.42 12.42 -7.29
N SER A 40 4.86 11.55 -8.21
CA SER A 40 6.24 11.55 -8.73
C SER A 40 6.57 12.67 -9.71
N ILE A 41 5.58 13.22 -10.41
CA ILE A 41 5.81 14.35 -11.33
C ILE A 41 6.37 15.54 -10.53
N LYS A 42 7.54 16.06 -10.90
CA LYS A 42 8.13 17.23 -10.23
C LYS A 42 7.17 18.43 -10.32
N ALA A 43 7.08 19.20 -9.24
CA ALA A 43 6.29 20.43 -9.25
C ALA A 43 6.85 21.39 -10.31
N ALA A 44 5.96 22.19 -10.91
CA ALA A 44 6.36 23.28 -11.80
C ALA A 44 7.36 24.18 -11.07
N HIS A 45 8.36 24.68 -11.80
CA HIS A 45 9.31 25.63 -11.24
C HIS A 45 8.57 26.92 -10.84
N HIS A 46 9.11 27.68 -9.88
CA HIS A 46 8.47 28.91 -9.42
C HIS A 46 8.23 29.86 -10.60
N LYS A 47 6.97 30.32 -10.77
CA LYS A 47 6.42 31.15 -11.87
C LYS A 47 6.20 30.48 -13.23
N THR A 48 6.51 29.19 -13.41
CA THR A 48 6.19 28.50 -14.68
C THR A 48 4.74 28.00 -14.71
N CYS A 49 4.18 27.83 -15.91
CA CYS A 49 2.83 27.33 -16.20
C CYS A 49 1.65 28.26 -15.87
N GLU A 50 1.88 29.42 -15.24
CA GLU A 50 0.81 30.40 -14.92
C GLU A 50 0.10 30.94 -16.17
N TRP A 51 0.78 30.94 -17.32
CA TRP A 51 0.23 31.40 -18.59
C TRP A 51 -1.00 30.59 -19.03
N LEU A 52 -1.13 29.31 -18.63
CA LEU A 52 -2.29 28.48 -18.93
C LEU A 52 -3.58 29.11 -18.42
N LEU A 53 -3.53 29.73 -17.25
CA LEU A 53 -4.69 30.37 -16.62
C LEU A 53 -5.18 31.62 -17.37
N LYS A 54 -4.39 32.09 -18.35
CA LYS A 54 -4.71 33.25 -19.19
C LYS A 54 -5.07 32.85 -20.63
N GLN A 55 -4.95 31.57 -21.00
CA GLN A 55 -5.25 31.10 -22.35
C GLN A 55 -6.74 31.06 -22.62
N SER A 56 -7.14 31.49 -23.82
CA SER A 56 -8.54 31.50 -24.25
C SER A 56 -9.18 30.13 -24.15
N GLU A 57 -8.51 29.09 -24.65
CA GLU A 57 -9.02 27.73 -24.72
C GLU A 57 -9.25 27.14 -23.32
N TYR A 58 -8.38 27.47 -22.37
CA TYR A 58 -8.53 27.03 -20.98
C TYR A 58 -9.65 27.79 -20.26
N LEU A 59 -9.74 29.12 -20.47
CA LEU A 59 -10.80 29.95 -19.89
C LEU A 59 -12.18 29.60 -20.46
N ASP A 60 -12.26 29.37 -21.77
CA ASP A 60 -13.46 28.95 -22.48
C ASP A 60 -13.93 27.59 -22.00
N TRP A 61 -12.99 26.64 -21.80
CA TRP A 61 -13.31 25.32 -21.26
C TRP A 61 -13.90 25.40 -19.85
N LEU A 62 -13.42 26.31 -19.01
CA LEU A 62 -13.93 26.52 -17.65
C LEU A 62 -15.29 27.23 -17.62
N ASP A 63 -15.63 28.00 -18.66
CA ASP A 63 -16.91 28.72 -18.72
C ASP A 63 -18.07 27.76 -19.01
N ILE A 64 -18.87 27.48 -17.97
CA ILE A 64 -20.05 26.61 -18.05
C ILE A 64 -21.05 27.08 -19.12
N ARG A 65 -21.08 28.38 -19.46
CA ARG A 65 -21.97 28.91 -20.51
C ARG A 65 -21.56 28.46 -21.90
N ARG A 66 -20.29 28.13 -22.09
CA ARG A 66 -19.71 27.63 -23.34
C ARG A 66 -19.68 26.11 -23.40
N LEU A 67 -20.14 25.41 -22.37
CA LEU A 67 -20.23 23.95 -22.33
C LEU A 67 -20.89 23.32 -23.58
N PRO A 68 -21.95 23.91 -24.18
CA PRO A 68 -22.51 23.41 -25.44
C PRO A 68 -21.57 23.50 -26.65
N ASP A 69 -20.58 24.40 -26.65
CA ASP A 69 -19.66 24.61 -27.77
C ASP A 69 -18.61 23.48 -27.85
N HIS A 70 -18.24 22.91 -26.71
CA HIS A 70 -17.11 21.98 -26.61
C HIS A 70 -17.44 20.69 -25.84
N HIS A 71 -18.69 20.51 -25.43
CA HIS A 71 -19.20 19.33 -24.71
C HIS A 71 -18.39 18.94 -23.47
N GLY A 72 -17.73 19.91 -22.84
CA GLY A 72 -16.87 19.69 -21.67
C GLY A 72 -15.44 19.24 -21.98
N PHE A 73 -15.01 19.16 -23.25
CA PHE A 73 -13.68 18.65 -23.63
C PHE A 73 -12.63 19.73 -23.82
N LEU A 74 -11.47 19.52 -23.21
CA LEU A 74 -10.21 20.20 -23.54
C LEU A 74 -9.11 19.16 -23.73
N TRP A 75 -8.33 19.28 -24.81
CA TRP A 75 -7.20 18.39 -25.08
C TRP A 75 -5.89 19.17 -25.24
N ILE A 76 -4.98 18.96 -24.29
CA ILE A 76 -3.63 19.50 -24.29
C ILE A 76 -2.68 18.55 -25.04
N LYS A 77 -2.03 19.02 -26.11
CA LYS A 77 -1.14 18.24 -26.98
C LYS A 77 0.26 18.84 -27.06
N GLY A 78 1.27 18.01 -27.32
CA GLY A 78 2.62 18.51 -27.61
C GLY A 78 3.70 17.43 -27.67
N LYS A 79 4.90 17.82 -28.13
CA LYS A 79 6.07 16.93 -28.28
C LYS A 79 6.44 16.11 -27.03
N PRO A 80 7.11 14.96 -27.20
CA PRO A 80 7.75 14.25 -26.09
C PRO A 80 8.63 15.21 -25.28
N GLY A 81 8.54 15.14 -23.94
CA GLY A 81 9.37 15.98 -23.06
C GLY A 81 9.00 17.47 -22.99
N ALA A 82 7.89 17.92 -23.60
CA ALA A 82 7.48 19.33 -23.59
C ALA A 82 6.97 19.86 -22.23
N GLY A 83 6.72 18.99 -21.24
CA GLY A 83 6.23 19.39 -19.90
C GLY A 83 4.71 19.29 -19.68
N LYS A 84 3.98 18.55 -20.53
CA LYS A 84 2.51 18.37 -20.43
C LYS A 84 2.03 17.88 -19.06
N SER A 85 2.65 16.84 -18.50
CA SER A 85 2.27 16.30 -17.19
C SER A 85 2.52 17.29 -16.05
N THR A 86 3.56 18.12 -16.16
CA THR A 86 3.83 19.23 -15.23
C THR A 86 2.76 20.30 -15.33
N LEU A 87 2.35 20.65 -16.56
CA LEU A 87 1.25 21.59 -16.84
C LEU A 87 -0.10 21.07 -16.31
N MET A 88 -0.41 19.79 -16.50
CA MET A 88 -1.61 19.13 -15.97
C MET A 88 -1.61 19.09 -14.43
N LYS A 89 -0.46 18.78 -13.81
CA LYS A 89 -0.31 18.82 -12.35
C LYS A 89 -0.51 20.24 -11.81
N PHE A 90 -0.01 21.26 -12.50
CA PHE A 90 -0.24 22.67 -12.16
C PHE A 90 -1.73 23.02 -12.26
N ALA A 91 -2.39 22.69 -13.39
CA ALA A 91 -3.82 22.95 -13.59
C ALA A 91 -4.67 22.30 -12.50
N LEU A 92 -4.41 21.03 -12.17
CA LEU A 92 -5.09 20.29 -11.11
C LEU A 92 -4.91 20.94 -9.73
N ALA A 93 -3.67 21.33 -9.38
CA ALA A 93 -3.39 21.99 -8.11
C ALA A 93 -4.09 23.35 -8.01
N ASN A 94 -4.14 24.10 -9.11
CA ASN A 94 -4.82 25.38 -9.20
C ASN A 94 -6.35 25.21 -9.07
N SER A 95 -6.95 24.25 -9.78
CA SER A 95 -8.38 23.94 -9.68
C SER A 95 -8.79 23.58 -8.25
N ARG A 96 -8.04 22.71 -7.57
CA ARG A 96 -8.31 22.35 -6.16
C ARG A 96 -8.24 23.55 -5.20
N ARG A 97 -7.45 24.58 -5.53
CA ARG A 97 -7.27 25.77 -4.70
C ARG A 97 -8.38 26.82 -4.91
N PHE A 98 -8.83 27.00 -6.14
CA PHE A 98 -9.70 28.12 -6.52
C PHE A 98 -11.13 27.72 -6.91
N MET A 99 -11.40 26.45 -7.26
CA MET A 99 -12.74 25.95 -7.61
C MET A 99 -13.40 25.27 -6.40
N ARG A 100 -13.86 26.05 -5.43
CA ARG A 100 -14.36 25.53 -4.13
C ARG A 100 -15.69 24.76 -4.22
N ASP A 101 -16.50 25.04 -5.23
CA ASP A 101 -17.83 24.44 -5.44
C ASP A 101 -17.81 23.37 -6.56
N THR A 102 -16.63 22.82 -6.86
CA THR A 102 -16.42 21.85 -7.94
C THR A 102 -15.71 20.62 -7.40
N THR A 103 -16.25 19.44 -7.72
CA THR A 103 -15.60 18.16 -7.41
C THR A 103 -14.50 17.93 -8.43
N VAL A 104 -13.24 17.98 -7.98
CA VAL A 104 -12.08 17.81 -8.85
C VAL A 104 -11.52 16.40 -8.69
N ILE A 105 -11.46 15.67 -9.79
CA ILE A 105 -10.95 14.30 -9.85
C ILE A 105 -9.83 14.19 -10.89
N SER A 106 -8.96 13.21 -10.74
CA SER A 106 -7.81 13.07 -11.65
C SER A 106 -7.27 11.65 -11.77
N PHE A 107 -6.70 11.31 -12.92
CA PHE A 107 -5.92 10.10 -13.12
C PHE A 107 -4.74 10.37 -14.05
N PHE A 108 -3.56 9.86 -13.72
CA PHE A 108 -2.34 10.04 -14.51
C PHE A 108 -1.84 8.66 -14.92
N PHE A 109 -1.91 8.34 -16.22
CA PHE A 109 -1.40 7.07 -16.71
C PHE A 109 0.10 6.94 -16.43
N ASN A 110 0.51 5.73 -16.08
CA ASN A 110 1.89 5.43 -15.72
C ASN A 110 2.38 4.21 -16.50
N ALA A 111 3.02 4.43 -17.66
CA ALA A 111 3.63 3.38 -18.47
C ALA A 111 4.62 2.50 -17.67
N ARG A 112 5.16 3.02 -16.57
CA ARG A 112 6.10 2.35 -15.66
C ARG A 112 5.47 1.68 -14.44
N GLY A 113 4.17 1.90 -14.21
CA GLY A 113 3.45 1.39 -13.05
C GLY A 113 3.05 -0.08 -13.15
N THR A 114 2.12 -0.50 -12.31
CA THR A 114 1.46 -1.81 -12.38
C THR A 114 0.40 -1.86 -13.50
N THR A 115 -0.17 -3.04 -13.77
CA THR A 115 -1.19 -3.23 -14.83
C THR A 115 -2.39 -2.27 -14.73
N LEU A 116 -2.80 -1.92 -13.50
CA LEU A 116 -3.93 -1.00 -13.30
C LEU A 116 -3.56 0.47 -13.60
N GLU A 117 -2.33 0.90 -13.32
CA GLU A 117 -1.90 2.27 -13.62
C GLU A 117 -1.72 2.55 -15.12
N LYS A 118 -1.67 1.49 -15.94
CA LYS A 118 -1.52 1.54 -17.40
C LYS A 118 -2.83 1.33 -18.17
N SER A 119 -3.92 0.99 -17.48
CA SER A 119 -5.16 0.57 -18.13
C SER A 119 -6.33 1.48 -17.80
N THR A 120 -7.29 1.53 -18.71
CA THR A 120 -8.54 2.28 -18.50
C THR A 120 -9.37 1.71 -17.35
N ILE A 121 -9.24 0.40 -17.04
CA ILE A 121 -9.84 -0.22 -15.84
C ILE A 121 -9.36 0.47 -14.56
N GLY A 122 -8.05 0.68 -14.39
CA GLY A 122 -7.53 1.38 -13.22
C GLY A 122 -7.94 2.86 -13.20
N MET A 123 -8.00 3.50 -14.38
CA MET A 123 -8.50 4.87 -14.52
C MET A 123 -9.95 4.99 -14.02
N TYR A 124 -10.89 4.22 -14.56
CA TYR A 124 -12.30 4.30 -14.15
C TYR A 124 -12.49 3.96 -12.67
N ARG A 125 -11.77 2.96 -12.16
CA ARG A 125 -11.77 2.63 -10.72
C ARG A 125 -11.36 3.82 -9.85
N SER A 126 -10.29 4.51 -10.23
CA SER A 126 -9.80 5.70 -9.51
C SER A 126 -10.76 6.87 -9.58
N LEU A 127 -11.28 7.18 -10.76
CA LEU A 127 -12.21 8.29 -10.95
C LEU A 127 -13.53 8.05 -10.19
N LEU A 128 -14.07 6.83 -10.26
CA LEU A 128 -15.26 6.44 -9.49
C LEU A 128 -15.02 6.56 -7.98
N LEU A 129 -13.89 6.04 -7.48
CA LEU A 129 -13.54 6.13 -6.08
C LEU A 129 -13.51 7.60 -5.63
N GLN A 130 -12.85 8.48 -6.38
CA GLN A 130 -12.74 9.90 -6.05
C GLN A 130 -14.11 10.61 -6.05
N ILE A 131 -14.96 10.37 -7.06
CA ILE A 131 -16.30 10.99 -7.10
C ILE A 131 -17.15 10.49 -5.93
N LEU A 132 -17.19 9.17 -5.69
CA LEU A 132 -18.06 8.56 -4.69
C LEU A 132 -17.60 8.81 -3.24
N GLU A 133 -16.30 9.06 -3.01
CA GLU A 133 -15.77 9.52 -1.72
C GLU A 133 -16.07 11.00 -1.47
N GLN A 134 -15.92 11.86 -2.48
CA GLN A 134 -16.21 13.30 -2.36
C GLN A 134 -17.71 13.60 -2.32
N LEU A 135 -18.53 12.79 -2.98
CA LEU A 135 -19.99 12.93 -3.05
C LEU A 135 -20.69 11.64 -2.56
N PRO A 136 -20.75 11.37 -1.25
CA PRO A 136 -21.33 10.13 -0.71
C PRO A 136 -22.79 9.89 -1.09
N LYS A 137 -23.54 10.96 -1.42
CA LYS A 137 -24.93 10.86 -1.90
C LYS A 137 -25.06 10.07 -3.21
N LEU A 138 -24.00 9.99 -4.00
CA LEU A 138 -24.00 9.25 -5.26
C LEU A 138 -23.75 7.75 -5.07
N GLN A 139 -23.40 7.28 -3.87
CA GLN A 139 -23.15 5.84 -3.63
C GLN A 139 -24.40 4.97 -3.82
N ASP A 140 -25.59 5.57 -3.92
CA ASP A 140 -26.83 4.85 -4.26
C ASP A 140 -26.81 4.29 -5.70
N VAL A 141 -25.92 4.77 -6.57
CA VAL A 141 -25.73 4.19 -7.92
C VAL A 141 -25.24 2.74 -7.91
N PHE A 142 -24.69 2.24 -6.80
CA PHE A 142 -24.42 0.80 -6.66
C PHE A 142 -25.71 -0.03 -6.73
N GLU A 143 -26.86 0.52 -6.35
CA GLU A 143 -28.15 -0.18 -6.40
C GLU A 143 -28.70 -0.26 -7.83
N SER A 144 -28.40 0.74 -8.69
CA SER A 144 -28.90 0.79 -10.06
C SER A 144 -28.16 -0.12 -11.04
N VAL A 145 -26.91 -0.50 -10.74
CA VAL A 145 -26.07 -1.35 -11.61
C VAL A 145 -26.21 -2.85 -11.28
N GLY A 146 -27.28 -3.25 -10.56
CA GLY A 146 -27.59 -4.66 -10.33
C GLY A 146 -26.76 -5.34 -9.24
N PHE A 147 -26.02 -4.58 -8.41
CA PHE A 147 -25.29 -5.13 -7.26
C PHE A 147 -26.18 -5.48 -6.07
N ALA A 148 -27.51 -5.34 -6.16
CA ALA A 148 -28.45 -5.57 -5.08
C ALA A 148 -28.33 -6.96 -4.40
N ASN A 149 -27.78 -7.96 -5.10
CA ASN A 149 -27.56 -9.32 -4.60
C ASN A 149 -26.08 -9.65 -4.29
N TRP A 150 -25.18 -8.66 -4.28
CA TRP A 150 -23.75 -8.88 -4.07
C TRP A 150 -23.42 -9.23 -2.61
N ASN A 151 -22.62 -10.29 -2.41
CA ASN A 151 -22.22 -10.79 -1.10
C ASN A 151 -20.75 -10.46 -0.80
N ILE A 152 -20.48 -10.00 0.43
CA ILE A 152 -19.18 -9.49 0.89
C ILE A 152 -18.08 -10.59 0.90
N SER A 153 -18.47 -11.87 0.98
CA SER A 153 -17.55 -13.00 1.10
C SER A 153 -16.78 -13.36 -0.17
N SER A 154 -17.19 -12.86 -1.34
CA SER A 154 -16.49 -13.06 -2.61
C SER A 154 -15.90 -11.73 -3.07
N GLY A 155 -14.58 -11.59 -3.06
CA GLY A 155 -13.91 -10.42 -3.63
C GLY A 155 -14.46 -10.09 -5.03
N HIS A 156 -14.78 -8.82 -5.29
CA HIS A 156 -15.40 -8.41 -6.54
C HIS A 156 -14.34 -8.06 -7.60
N SER A 157 -14.44 -8.66 -8.79
CA SER A 157 -13.65 -8.28 -9.96
C SER A 157 -14.46 -7.36 -10.88
N TRP A 158 -13.95 -6.17 -11.14
CA TRP A 158 -14.56 -5.18 -12.01
C TRP A 158 -14.25 -5.45 -13.49
N SER A 159 -15.27 -5.45 -14.36
CA SER A 159 -15.10 -5.40 -15.82
C SER A 159 -15.12 -3.97 -16.34
N ILE A 160 -14.62 -3.73 -17.55
CA ILE A 160 -14.61 -2.38 -18.12
C ILE A 160 -16.03 -1.84 -18.38
N GLU A 161 -16.95 -2.70 -18.82
CA GLU A 161 -18.35 -2.36 -19.09
C GLU A 161 -19.06 -1.97 -17.80
N SER A 162 -18.90 -2.77 -16.73
CA SER A 162 -19.51 -2.47 -15.43
C SER A 162 -19.01 -1.14 -14.84
N LEU A 163 -17.72 -0.82 -15.03
CA LEU A 163 -17.13 0.45 -14.59
C LEU A 163 -17.65 1.63 -15.42
N LYS A 164 -17.78 1.48 -16.74
CA LYS A 164 -18.36 2.51 -17.62
C LYS A 164 -19.82 2.79 -17.28
N ASP A 165 -20.62 1.74 -17.11
CA ASP A 165 -22.03 1.87 -16.73
C ASP A 165 -22.17 2.57 -15.39
N LEU A 166 -21.38 2.16 -14.39
CA LEU A 166 -21.36 2.81 -13.08
C LEU A 166 -20.92 4.28 -13.17
N PHE A 167 -19.90 4.59 -13.99
CA PHE A 167 -19.43 5.96 -14.18
C PHE A 167 -20.47 6.83 -14.87
N GLN A 168 -21.10 6.33 -15.92
CA GLN A 168 -22.19 7.02 -16.61
C GLN A 168 -23.35 7.31 -15.66
N GLN A 169 -23.80 6.33 -14.88
CA GLN A 169 -24.88 6.50 -13.89
C GLN A 169 -24.49 7.50 -12.79
N THR A 170 -23.23 7.47 -12.35
CA THR A 170 -22.70 8.42 -11.35
C THR A 170 -22.76 9.85 -11.89
N VAL A 171 -22.33 10.07 -13.13
CA VAL A 171 -22.35 11.38 -13.78
C VAL A 171 -23.79 11.85 -14.05
N GLN A 172 -24.66 10.95 -14.50
CA GLN A 172 -26.10 11.24 -14.68
C GLN A 172 -26.80 11.65 -13.39
N SER A 173 -26.32 11.14 -12.25
CA SER A 173 -26.88 11.41 -10.93
C SER A 173 -26.31 12.66 -10.25
N LEU A 174 -25.43 13.42 -10.90
CA LEU A 174 -24.79 14.61 -10.32
C LEU A 174 -25.77 15.74 -9.97
N GLY A 175 -26.90 15.83 -10.66
CA GLY A 175 -27.86 16.92 -10.49
C GLY A 175 -27.21 18.28 -10.80
N GLN A 176 -27.14 19.16 -9.80
CA GLN A 176 -26.54 20.49 -9.90
C GLN A 176 -25.03 20.52 -9.60
N GLY A 177 -24.44 19.38 -9.24
CA GLY A 177 -23.01 19.27 -8.97
C GLY A 177 -22.15 19.52 -10.21
N VAL A 178 -20.98 20.13 -10.02
CA VAL A 178 -19.97 20.32 -11.08
C VAL A 178 -18.83 19.35 -10.84
N VAL A 179 -18.46 18.58 -11.86
CA VAL A 179 -17.30 17.68 -11.82
C VAL A 179 -16.32 18.07 -12.91
N THR A 180 -15.07 18.30 -12.50
CA THR A 180 -13.94 18.53 -13.42
C THR A 180 -12.93 17.40 -13.29
N CYS A 181 -12.65 16.74 -14.41
CA CYS A 181 -11.78 15.58 -14.49
C CYS A 181 -10.48 15.90 -15.26
N PHE A 182 -9.33 15.55 -14.69
CA PHE A 182 -8.03 15.66 -15.35
C PHE A 182 -7.46 14.27 -15.63
N ILE A 183 -7.27 13.92 -16.91
CA ILE A 183 -6.66 12.65 -17.30
C ILE A 183 -5.40 12.92 -18.11
N ASP A 184 -4.24 12.56 -17.56
CA ASP A 184 -2.92 12.86 -18.12
C ASP A 184 -2.29 11.64 -18.79
N ALA A 185 -1.46 11.90 -19.81
CA ALA A 185 -0.59 10.92 -20.47
C ALA A 185 -1.34 9.79 -21.18
N LEU A 186 -2.35 10.11 -21.99
CA LEU A 186 -3.11 9.09 -22.75
C LEU A 186 -2.21 8.23 -23.66
N ASP A 187 -1.07 8.76 -24.11
CA ASP A 187 -0.08 8.02 -24.89
C ASP A 187 0.68 6.92 -24.12
N GLU A 188 0.49 6.82 -22.80
CA GLU A 188 1.07 5.79 -21.93
C GLU A 188 0.13 4.57 -21.73
N CYS A 189 -1.04 4.56 -22.38
CA CYS A 189 -2.02 3.46 -22.35
C CYS A 189 -2.16 2.82 -23.75
N ASP A 190 -2.71 1.61 -23.78
CA ASP A 190 -3.01 0.89 -25.02
C ASP A 190 -3.96 1.70 -25.93
N GLU A 191 -3.65 1.75 -27.23
CA GLU A 191 -4.35 2.60 -28.18
C GLU A 191 -5.84 2.26 -28.32
N ASP A 192 -6.17 0.97 -28.36
CA ASP A 192 -7.56 0.54 -28.50
C ASP A 192 -8.37 0.90 -27.25
N GLN A 193 -7.76 0.76 -26.06
CA GLN A 193 -8.39 1.19 -24.82
C GLN A 193 -8.63 2.71 -24.79
N ILE A 194 -7.69 3.51 -25.30
CA ILE A 194 -7.82 4.97 -25.32
C ILE A 194 -8.86 5.43 -26.33
N ARG A 195 -8.94 4.81 -27.51
CA ARG A 195 -9.99 5.09 -28.50
C ARG A 195 -11.38 4.85 -27.92
N ASP A 196 -11.56 3.69 -27.31
CA ASP A 196 -12.80 3.30 -26.64
C ASP A 196 -13.15 4.25 -25.47
N MET A 197 -12.15 4.65 -24.68
CA MET A 197 -12.31 5.62 -23.60
C MET A 197 -12.73 7.00 -24.11
N VAL A 198 -12.03 7.55 -25.11
CA VAL A 198 -12.37 8.86 -25.68
C VAL A 198 -13.78 8.85 -26.27
N ALA A 199 -14.16 7.78 -26.99
CA ALA A 199 -15.51 7.62 -27.53
C ALA A 199 -16.58 7.60 -26.43
N PHE A 200 -16.33 6.88 -25.33
CA PHE A 200 -17.21 6.84 -24.17
C PHE A 200 -17.38 8.22 -23.53
N PHE A 201 -16.29 8.96 -23.30
CA PHE A 201 -16.40 10.31 -22.74
C PHE A 201 -17.14 11.24 -23.71
N GLN A 202 -16.88 11.21 -25.02
CA GLN A 202 -17.63 12.02 -26.00
C GLN A 202 -19.13 11.74 -25.95
N HIS A 203 -19.52 10.46 -25.83
CA HIS A 203 -20.91 10.08 -25.60
C HIS A 203 -21.46 10.68 -24.31
N LEU A 204 -20.69 10.60 -23.22
CA LEU A 204 -21.06 11.15 -21.92
C LEU A 204 -21.28 12.67 -21.96
N GLY A 205 -20.41 13.42 -22.66
CA GLY A 205 -20.59 14.86 -22.88
C GLY A 205 -21.84 15.17 -23.69
N ALA A 206 -22.09 14.41 -24.76
CA ALA A 206 -23.26 14.58 -25.63
C ALA A 206 -24.59 14.35 -24.91
N ILE A 207 -24.65 13.46 -23.92
CA ILE A 207 -25.84 13.24 -23.09
C ILE A 207 -25.91 14.20 -21.89
N SER A 208 -24.76 14.67 -21.38
CA SER A 208 -24.70 15.57 -20.21
C SER A 208 -25.18 16.98 -20.54
N VAL A 209 -24.80 17.52 -21.71
CA VAL A 209 -25.15 18.89 -22.11
C VAL A 209 -26.68 19.10 -22.18
N PRO A 210 -27.47 18.29 -22.90
CA PRO A 210 -28.94 18.45 -22.95
C PRO A 210 -29.62 18.23 -21.59
N ALA A 211 -29.04 17.38 -20.74
CA ALA A 211 -29.52 17.13 -19.38
C ALA A 211 -29.16 18.24 -18.39
N GLY A 212 -28.39 19.26 -18.81
CA GLY A 212 -27.92 20.34 -17.94
C GLY A 212 -26.87 19.90 -16.90
N ILE A 213 -26.24 18.75 -17.11
CA ILE A 213 -25.22 18.18 -16.22
C ILE A 213 -23.88 18.84 -16.51
N ARG A 214 -23.21 19.30 -15.45
CA ARG A 214 -21.96 20.07 -15.55
C ARG A 214 -20.75 19.15 -15.35
N PHE A 215 -20.36 18.49 -16.45
CA PHE A 215 -19.21 17.60 -16.49
C PHE A 215 -18.17 18.11 -17.50
N GLN A 216 -16.93 18.30 -17.03
CA GLN A 216 -15.80 18.78 -17.84
C GLN A 216 -14.62 17.81 -17.70
N VAL A 217 -13.91 17.54 -18.79
CA VAL A 217 -12.71 16.71 -18.81
C VAL A 217 -11.59 17.37 -19.60
N CYS A 218 -10.39 17.32 -19.03
CA CYS A 218 -9.15 17.77 -19.65
C CYS A 218 -8.22 16.58 -19.89
N PHE A 219 -7.87 16.35 -21.15
CA PHE A 219 -6.93 15.30 -21.57
C PHE A 219 -5.56 15.88 -21.86
N SER A 220 -4.51 15.08 -21.63
CA SER A 220 -3.17 15.37 -22.16
C SER A 220 -2.59 14.18 -22.91
N SER A 221 -1.90 14.45 -24.02
CA SER A 221 -1.16 13.41 -24.75
C SER A 221 -0.09 13.99 -25.66
N ARG A 222 0.77 13.14 -26.21
CA ARG A 222 1.53 13.48 -27.43
C ARG A 222 0.60 13.71 -28.62
N HIS A 223 1.15 14.18 -29.73
CA HIS A 223 0.45 14.18 -31.01
C HIS A 223 -0.01 12.77 -31.31
N TYR A 224 -1.32 12.55 -31.21
CA TYR A 224 -1.95 11.25 -31.34
C TYR A 224 -2.56 11.18 -32.75
N PRO A 225 -1.92 10.49 -33.71
CA PRO A 225 -2.21 10.71 -35.13
C PRO A 225 -3.57 10.22 -35.62
N HIS A 226 -4.38 9.56 -34.79
CA HIS A 226 -5.58 8.86 -35.27
C HIS A 226 -6.82 8.95 -34.36
N ILE A 227 -6.83 9.85 -33.38
CA ILE A 227 -8.02 10.10 -32.54
C ILE A 227 -8.50 11.53 -32.76
N THR A 228 -9.69 11.64 -33.34
CA THR A 228 -10.36 12.92 -33.60
C THR A 228 -11.47 13.11 -32.58
N ILE A 229 -11.39 14.19 -31.79
CA ILE A 229 -12.53 14.65 -31.00
C ILE A 229 -13.38 15.55 -31.89
N SER A 230 -14.66 15.21 -32.05
CA SER A 230 -15.62 15.92 -32.91
C SER A 230 -16.09 17.26 -32.31
N GLN A 231 -16.16 17.35 -30.98
CA GLN A 231 -16.61 18.53 -30.23
C GLN A 231 -15.70 18.69 -29.00
N GLY A 232 -14.82 19.69 -29.02
CA GLY A 232 -13.84 19.92 -27.97
C GLY A 232 -12.78 20.97 -28.34
N LEU A 233 -12.17 21.57 -27.32
CA LEU A 233 -11.08 22.53 -27.48
C LEU A 233 -9.74 21.79 -27.52
N SER A 234 -8.78 22.31 -28.31
CA SER A 234 -7.45 21.73 -28.42
C SER A 234 -6.40 22.80 -28.18
N LEU A 235 -5.51 22.57 -27.22
CA LEU A 235 -4.38 23.44 -26.90
C LEU A 235 -3.07 22.70 -27.25
N VAL A 236 -2.36 23.17 -28.27
CA VAL A 236 -1.04 22.62 -28.63
C VAL A 236 0.03 23.48 -27.95
N LEU A 237 0.90 22.86 -27.16
CA LEU A 237 1.98 23.55 -26.41
C LEU A 237 2.99 24.22 -27.35
N GLU A 238 3.24 23.59 -28.50
CA GLU A 238 4.21 24.10 -29.48
C GLU A 238 3.76 25.46 -30.02
N GLY A 239 4.67 26.44 -29.95
CA GLY A 239 4.41 27.80 -30.41
C GLY A 239 3.68 28.70 -29.41
N GLN A 240 3.33 28.19 -28.21
CA GLN A 240 2.74 29.02 -27.16
C GLN A 240 3.80 29.96 -26.56
N GLU A 241 3.57 31.28 -26.64
CA GLU A 241 4.51 32.28 -26.08
C GLU A 241 4.75 32.06 -24.59
N GLY A 242 3.70 31.72 -23.83
CA GLY A 242 3.82 31.43 -22.40
C GLY A 242 4.70 30.21 -22.10
N HIS A 243 4.65 29.18 -22.95
CA HIS A 243 5.52 28.01 -22.81
C HIS A 243 6.99 28.33 -23.12
N ASN A 244 7.24 29.17 -24.12
CA ASN A 244 8.58 29.67 -24.42
C ASN A 244 9.13 30.56 -23.28
N GLN A 245 8.25 31.33 -22.63
CA GLN A 245 8.61 32.11 -21.45
C GLN A 245 8.95 31.22 -20.25
N ASP A 246 8.23 30.12 -20.02
CA ASP A 246 8.57 29.15 -18.97
C ASP A 246 9.99 28.58 -19.16
N ILE A 247 10.37 28.26 -20.40
CA ILE A 247 11.73 27.81 -20.75
C ILE A 247 12.75 28.92 -20.46
N THR A 248 12.43 30.16 -20.84
CA THR A 248 13.27 31.33 -20.61
C THR A 248 13.56 31.53 -19.13
N ASP A 249 12.51 31.51 -18.30
CA ASP A 249 12.57 31.69 -16.85
C ASP A 249 13.39 30.57 -16.19
N TYR A 250 13.18 29.32 -16.61
CA TYR A 250 13.94 28.17 -16.12
C TYR A 250 15.44 28.27 -16.45
N VAL A 251 15.77 28.60 -17.71
CA VAL A 251 17.16 28.78 -18.13
C VAL A 251 17.83 29.92 -17.36
N ASP A 252 17.08 30.99 -17.08
CA ASP A 252 17.61 32.13 -16.33
C ASP A 252 17.87 31.84 -14.86
N SER A 253 17.04 31.00 -14.23
CA SER A 253 17.21 30.62 -12.83
C SER A 253 18.23 29.49 -12.63
N GLU A 254 18.23 28.48 -13.49
CA GLU A 254 18.98 27.24 -13.28
C GLU A 254 20.36 27.21 -13.95
N LEU A 255 20.61 27.98 -15.02
CA LEU A 255 21.92 28.00 -15.68
C LEU A 255 22.87 28.99 -14.98
N LYS A 256 23.77 28.45 -14.15
CA LYS A 256 24.61 29.21 -13.20
C LYS A 256 25.95 29.65 -13.78
N ILE A 257 25.95 30.18 -15.00
CA ILE A 257 27.19 30.54 -15.74
C ILE A 257 27.55 32.04 -15.66
N GLY A 258 26.88 32.78 -14.78
CA GLY A 258 27.02 34.22 -14.61
C GLY A 258 26.26 35.07 -15.65
N GLN A 259 26.61 36.36 -15.76
CA GLN A 259 25.88 37.38 -16.53
C GLN A 259 26.72 38.05 -17.63
N THR A 260 27.82 37.41 -18.05
CA THR A 260 28.68 37.93 -19.12
C THR A 260 27.93 38.01 -20.46
N ALA A 261 28.43 38.81 -21.41
CA ALA A 261 27.83 38.88 -22.75
C ALA A 261 27.78 37.51 -23.45
N LEU A 262 28.81 36.68 -23.25
CA LEU A 262 28.85 35.31 -23.77
C LEU A 262 27.87 34.39 -23.02
N ALA A 263 27.69 34.55 -21.70
CA ALA A 263 26.69 33.81 -20.94
C ALA A 263 25.26 34.11 -21.42
N ARG A 264 24.93 35.37 -21.72
CA ARG A 264 23.65 35.73 -22.34
C ARG A 264 23.46 35.08 -23.70
N LYS A 265 24.49 35.11 -24.55
CA LYS A 265 24.46 34.42 -25.85
C LYS A 265 24.23 32.91 -25.69
N ILE A 266 24.92 32.25 -24.76
CA ILE A 266 24.72 30.81 -24.49
C ILE A 266 23.28 30.52 -24.09
N LYS A 267 22.66 31.38 -23.27
CA LYS A 267 21.26 31.24 -22.87
C LYS A 267 20.31 31.37 -24.06
N ASP A 268 20.54 32.33 -24.95
CA ASP A 268 19.71 32.54 -26.15
C ASP A 268 19.86 31.38 -27.15
N ASP A 269 21.10 30.97 -27.45
CA ASP A 269 21.38 29.84 -28.33
C ASP A 269 20.77 28.53 -27.79
N LEU A 270 20.78 28.33 -26.47
CA LEU A 270 20.18 27.16 -25.81
C LEU A 270 18.65 27.15 -25.97
N ARG A 271 18.00 28.30 -25.80
CA ARG A 271 16.54 28.45 -25.96
C ARG A 271 16.12 28.10 -27.37
N GLU A 272 16.79 28.67 -28.37
CA GLU A 272 16.49 28.42 -29.78
C GLU A 272 16.68 26.93 -30.13
N LYS A 273 17.80 26.36 -29.71
CA LYS A 273 18.14 24.97 -30.02
C LYS A 273 17.20 23.94 -29.39
N SER A 274 16.62 24.26 -28.24
CA SER A 274 15.69 23.37 -27.53
C SER A 274 14.41 23.04 -28.31
N SER A 275 14.02 23.88 -29.29
CA SER A 275 12.82 23.68 -30.11
C SER A 275 11.53 23.41 -29.29
N GLY A 276 11.44 23.97 -28.08
CA GLY A 276 10.32 23.81 -27.14
C GLY A 276 10.33 22.52 -26.31
N VAL A 277 11.40 21.72 -26.37
CA VAL A 277 11.52 20.44 -25.65
C VAL A 277 12.12 20.68 -24.26
N PHE A 278 11.28 20.83 -23.25
CA PHE A 278 11.70 21.14 -21.88
C PHE A 278 12.69 20.11 -21.29
N MET A 279 12.51 18.81 -21.58
CA MET A 279 13.44 17.76 -21.15
C MET A 279 14.86 17.97 -21.71
N TRP A 280 14.98 18.43 -22.96
CA TRP A 280 16.26 18.76 -23.56
C TRP A 280 16.92 19.91 -22.80
N VAL A 281 16.16 20.95 -22.46
CA VAL A 281 16.63 22.11 -21.67
C VAL A 281 17.19 21.66 -20.33
N VAL A 282 16.46 20.85 -19.57
CA VAL A 282 16.87 20.37 -18.24
C VAL A 282 18.19 19.59 -18.32
N LEU A 283 18.32 18.68 -19.30
CA LEU A 283 19.53 17.89 -19.50
C LEU A 283 20.73 18.76 -19.87
N VAL A 284 20.56 19.66 -20.84
CA VAL A 284 21.65 20.51 -21.34
C VAL A 284 22.08 21.53 -20.30
N VAL A 285 21.15 22.14 -19.55
CA VAL A 285 21.49 23.03 -18.42
C VAL A 285 22.31 22.27 -17.38
N GLY A 286 21.92 21.05 -17.02
CA GLY A 286 22.72 20.19 -16.12
C GLY A 286 24.12 19.92 -16.65
N MET A 287 24.25 19.60 -17.95
CA MET A 287 25.56 19.36 -18.58
C MET A 287 26.46 20.59 -18.60
N LEU A 288 25.89 21.78 -18.84
CA LEU A 288 26.64 23.04 -18.86
C LEU A 288 27.03 23.50 -17.46
N ASN A 289 26.15 23.35 -16.47
CA ASN A 289 26.48 23.61 -15.06
C ASN A 289 27.64 22.71 -14.60
N LYS A 290 27.64 21.42 -14.94
CA LYS A 290 28.74 20.51 -14.59
C LYS A 290 30.09 20.94 -15.17
N GLU A 291 30.12 21.44 -16.40
CA GLU A 291 31.34 22.00 -17.00
C GLU A 291 31.78 23.31 -16.34
N HIS A 292 30.81 24.15 -15.98
CA HIS A 292 31.08 25.40 -15.28
C HIS A 292 31.69 25.13 -13.90
N ASP A 293 31.09 24.21 -13.14
CA ASP A 293 31.56 23.79 -11.81
C ASP A 293 32.95 23.15 -11.88
N ALA A 294 33.29 22.51 -13.02
CA ALA A 294 34.64 22.03 -13.32
C ALA A 294 35.63 23.14 -13.72
N GLY A 295 35.24 24.41 -13.63
CA GLY A 295 36.09 25.58 -13.90
C GLY A 295 36.32 25.88 -15.39
N GLN A 296 35.53 25.30 -16.31
CA GLN A 296 35.71 25.54 -17.74
C GLN A 296 35.28 26.97 -18.13
N PRO A 297 36.03 27.66 -19.00
CA PRO A 297 35.68 29.01 -19.43
C PRO A 297 34.41 29.01 -20.31
N ALA A 298 33.64 30.10 -20.30
CA ALA A 298 32.39 30.20 -21.07
C ALA A 298 32.52 29.89 -22.58
N ARG A 299 33.70 30.07 -23.20
CA ARG A 299 33.95 29.65 -24.59
C ARG A 299 33.88 28.14 -24.79
N ARG A 300 34.37 27.35 -23.81
CA ARG A 300 34.25 25.88 -23.81
C ARG A 300 32.79 25.46 -23.66
N LEU A 301 32.02 26.15 -22.82
CA LEU A 301 30.58 25.90 -22.67
C LEU A 301 29.83 26.16 -23.98
N GLN A 302 30.12 27.26 -24.68
CA GLN A 302 29.53 27.55 -25.99
C GLN A 302 29.90 26.47 -27.03
N GLN A 303 31.18 26.05 -27.09
CA GLN A 303 31.61 24.98 -27.99
C GLN A 303 30.86 23.68 -27.70
N LYS A 304 30.70 23.33 -26.42
CA LYS A 304 29.94 22.16 -26.01
C LYS A 304 28.47 22.27 -26.42
N LEU A 305 27.82 23.42 -26.18
CA LEU A 305 26.44 23.66 -26.61
C LEU A 305 26.29 23.52 -28.15
N ASN A 306 27.28 23.97 -28.92
CA ASN A 306 27.26 23.83 -30.37
C ASN A 306 27.34 22.36 -30.82
N MET A 307 28.11 21.52 -30.11
CA MET A 307 28.25 20.09 -30.40
C MET A 307 27.04 19.25 -29.98
N ILE A 308 26.30 19.67 -28.95
CA ILE A 308 25.08 18.98 -28.49
C ILE A 308 24.03 18.99 -29.61
N PRO A 309 23.39 17.88 -29.99
CA PRO A 309 22.34 17.88 -31.00
C PRO A 309 21.08 18.59 -30.51
N GLY A 310 20.31 19.20 -31.43
CA GLY A 310 19.04 19.88 -31.08
C GLY A 310 17.86 18.92 -30.88
N ASP A 311 17.95 17.72 -31.45
CA ASP A 311 16.95 16.67 -31.26
C ASP A 311 17.17 15.90 -29.94
N LEU A 312 16.08 15.54 -29.26
CA LEU A 312 16.14 14.86 -27.95
C LEU A 312 16.63 13.41 -28.07
N HIS A 313 16.27 12.69 -29.14
CA HIS A 313 16.70 11.30 -29.34
C HIS A 313 18.18 11.25 -29.71
N GLU A 314 18.64 12.15 -30.57
CA GLU A 314 20.08 12.33 -30.84
C GLU A 314 20.84 12.69 -29.56
N LEU A 315 20.27 13.52 -28.68
CA LEU A 315 20.88 13.84 -27.38
C LEU A 315 21.00 12.60 -26.49
N PHE A 316 19.96 11.76 -26.41
CA PHE A 316 20.06 10.50 -25.65
C PHE A 316 21.12 9.57 -26.21
N ARG A 317 21.22 9.45 -27.54
CA ARG A 317 22.29 8.70 -28.19
C ARG A 317 23.66 9.24 -27.80
N ASP A 318 23.88 10.54 -27.90
CA ASP A 318 25.15 11.18 -27.53
C ASP A 318 25.50 10.92 -26.05
N ILE A 319 24.53 11.06 -25.14
CA ILE A 319 24.71 10.74 -23.71
C ILE A 319 25.14 9.27 -23.53
N LEU A 320 24.40 8.33 -24.11
CA LEU A 320 24.62 6.89 -23.94
C LEU A 320 25.95 6.43 -24.56
N THR A 321 26.37 7.04 -25.67
CA THR A 321 27.62 6.68 -26.38
C THR A 321 28.86 7.45 -25.91
N ARG A 322 28.70 8.51 -25.11
CA ARG A 322 29.83 9.30 -24.58
C ARG A 322 30.81 8.48 -23.74
N ASP A 323 32.11 8.77 -23.85
CA ASP A 323 33.18 8.25 -22.99
C ASP A 323 33.30 6.70 -22.98
N GLY A 324 33.57 6.14 -24.17
CA GLY A 324 33.41 4.72 -24.52
C GLY A 324 34.33 3.66 -23.89
N SER A 325 34.63 3.66 -22.59
CA SER A 325 35.29 2.48 -22.00
C SER A 325 35.14 2.23 -20.50
N ARG A 326 35.01 3.25 -19.64
CA ARG A 326 35.21 3.02 -18.19
C ARG A 326 34.03 2.35 -17.48
N ASN A 327 32.78 2.65 -17.88
CA ASN A 327 31.56 2.14 -17.23
C ASN A 327 30.51 1.65 -18.27
N ARG A 328 30.94 1.15 -19.43
CA ARG A 328 30.02 0.69 -20.49
C ARG A 328 29.15 -0.49 -20.02
N GLU A 329 29.72 -1.40 -19.24
CA GLU A 329 29.00 -2.57 -18.71
C GLU A 329 28.00 -2.16 -17.63
N ASP A 330 28.39 -1.30 -16.67
CA ASP A 330 27.46 -0.76 -15.66
C ASP A 330 26.25 -0.09 -16.32
N LEU A 331 26.48 0.71 -17.37
CA LEU A 331 25.43 1.37 -18.11
C LEU A 331 24.52 0.35 -18.78
N LEU A 332 25.08 -0.63 -19.48
CA LEU A 332 24.31 -1.67 -20.14
C LEU A 332 23.42 -2.42 -19.14
N LEU A 333 23.99 -2.91 -18.04
CA LEU A 333 23.25 -3.63 -17.01
C LEU A 333 22.18 -2.75 -16.36
N CYS A 334 22.52 -1.50 -16.03
CA CYS A 334 21.55 -0.54 -15.48
C CYS A 334 20.35 -0.34 -16.43
N ILE A 335 20.60 -0.16 -17.72
CA ILE A 335 19.53 0.00 -18.72
C ILE A 335 18.72 -1.30 -18.87
N GLN A 336 19.36 -2.46 -18.92
CA GLN A 336 18.68 -3.77 -19.01
C GLN A 336 17.75 -4.01 -17.81
N TRP A 337 18.24 -3.78 -16.59
CA TRP A 337 17.47 -4.00 -15.36
C TRP A 337 16.30 -3.03 -15.21
N VAL A 338 16.49 -1.76 -15.56
CA VAL A 338 15.38 -0.78 -15.55
C VAL A 338 14.36 -1.05 -16.66
N LEU A 339 14.77 -1.58 -17.82
CA LEU A 339 13.86 -1.86 -18.94
C LEU A 339 13.05 -3.16 -18.80
N PHE A 340 13.71 -4.24 -18.35
CA PHE A 340 13.22 -5.63 -18.51
C PHE A 340 13.00 -6.38 -17.20
N ALA A 341 13.31 -5.78 -16.04
CA ALA A 341 12.87 -6.37 -14.78
C ALA A 341 11.34 -6.44 -14.74
N ARG A 342 10.81 -7.57 -14.27
CA ARG A 342 9.36 -7.79 -14.18
C ARG A 342 8.68 -6.77 -13.28
N GLU A 343 9.35 -6.40 -12.20
CA GLU A 343 8.91 -5.37 -11.25
C GLU A 343 10.04 -4.34 -11.11
N PRO A 344 9.72 -3.04 -10.92
CA PRO A 344 10.74 -2.02 -10.70
C PRO A 344 11.59 -2.34 -9.47
N LEU A 345 12.91 -2.41 -9.66
CA LEU A 345 13.87 -2.73 -8.59
C LEU A 345 14.03 -1.57 -7.60
N THR A 346 14.25 -1.89 -6.33
CA THR A 346 14.69 -0.89 -5.34
C THR A 346 16.13 -0.45 -5.63
N PRO A 347 16.60 0.70 -5.09
CA PRO A 347 17.98 1.15 -5.28
C PRO A 347 19.02 0.09 -4.89
N GLU A 348 18.79 -0.60 -3.77
CA GLU A 348 19.66 -1.65 -3.26
C GLU A 348 19.69 -2.84 -4.21
N GLN A 349 18.50 -3.29 -4.65
CA GLN A 349 18.38 -4.39 -5.60
C GLN A 349 19.09 -4.08 -6.91
N LEU A 350 18.92 -2.86 -7.45
CA LEU A 350 19.59 -2.47 -8.70
C LEU A 350 21.11 -2.36 -8.52
N TYR A 351 21.58 -1.81 -7.40
CA TYR A 351 23.00 -1.70 -7.09
C TYR A 351 23.69 -3.07 -7.12
N PHE A 352 23.19 -4.03 -6.34
CA PHE A 352 23.75 -5.39 -6.31
C PHE A 352 23.53 -6.15 -7.63
N ALA A 353 22.42 -5.91 -8.34
CA ALA A 353 22.20 -6.51 -9.65
C ALA A 353 23.23 -6.03 -10.68
N ILE A 354 23.69 -4.77 -10.62
CA ILE A 354 24.77 -4.28 -11.50
C ILE A 354 26.11 -4.89 -11.07
N LEU A 355 26.46 -4.80 -9.79
CA LEU A 355 27.73 -5.34 -9.27
C LEU A 355 27.91 -6.83 -9.58
N SER A 356 26.83 -7.61 -9.50
CA SER A 356 26.90 -9.05 -9.81
C SER A 356 27.33 -9.38 -11.25
N GLY A 357 27.15 -8.43 -12.17
CA GLY A 357 27.58 -8.56 -13.55
C GLY A 357 28.99 -8.02 -13.82
N THR A 358 29.45 -7.03 -13.04
CA THR A 358 30.68 -6.25 -13.30
C THR A 358 31.83 -6.58 -12.35
N GLU A 359 31.56 -6.67 -11.05
CA GLU A 359 32.55 -6.80 -9.96
C GLU A 359 32.09 -7.87 -8.95
N PRO A 360 32.12 -9.17 -9.34
CA PRO A 360 31.57 -10.24 -8.51
C PRO A 360 32.36 -10.51 -7.22
N GLU A 361 33.62 -10.09 -7.15
CA GLU A 361 34.50 -10.26 -5.98
C GLU A 361 34.12 -9.32 -4.82
N ASP A 362 33.45 -8.19 -5.11
CA ASP A 362 33.02 -7.19 -4.13
C ASP A 362 31.59 -7.44 -3.58
N MET A 363 31.00 -8.61 -3.86
CA MET A 363 29.64 -9.01 -3.43
C MET A 363 29.57 -9.48 -1.96
N LEU A 364 30.25 -8.79 -1.04
CA LEU A 364 30.13 -9.06 0.41
C LEU A 364 28.74 -8.70 0.94
N ALA A 365 28.38 -9.25 2.10
CA ALA A 365 27.11 -8.97 2.78
C ALA A 365 26.92 -7.45 2.95
N TRP A 366 25.73 -6.95 2.60
CA TRP A 366 25.43 -5.52 2.70
C TRP A 366 25.61 -5.04 4.15
N ASP A 367 26.66 -4.27 4.38
CA ASP A 367 26.86 -3.51 5.61
C ASP A 367 26.35 -2.07 5.38
N PRO A 368 25.24 -1.66 6.02
CA PRO A 368 24.72 -0.30 5.93
C PRO A 368 25.70 0.76 6.46
N ASP A 369 26.66 0.37 7.30
CA ASP A 369 27.68 1.27 7.85
C ASP A 369 28.83 1.51 6.86
N GLU A 370 29.10 0.57 5.94
CA GLU A 370 30.10 0.72 4.87
C GLU A 370 29.49 1.29 3.58
N THR A 371 28.33 0.78 3.17
CA THR A 371 27.63 1.18 1.93
C THR A 371 26.35 1.95 2.24
N THR A 372 26.51 3.25 2.45
CA THR A 372 25.39 4.16 2.69
C THR A 372 24.47 4.30 1.47
N MET A 373 23.20 4.64 1.71
CA MET A 373 22.22 4.89 0.66
C MET A 373 22.61 6.02 -0.31
N ASP A 374 23.38 7.02 0.16
CA ASP A 374 23.88 8.10 -0.69
C ASP A 374 24.99 7.63 -1.64
N THR A 375 25.77 6.61 -1.25
CA THR A 375 26.70 5.93 -2.16
C THR A 375 25.94 5.15 -3.23
N VAL A 376 24.92 4.38 -2.85
CA VAL A 376 24.05 3.63 -3.78
C VAL A 376 23.40 4.57 -4.80
N LYS A 377 22.81 5.68 -4.36
CA LYS A 377 22.20 6.68 -5.24
C LYS A 377 23.21 7.29 -6.21
N ARG A 378 24.41 7.63 -5.74
CA ARG A 378 25.49 8.17 -6.59
C ARG A 378 25.97 7.13 -7.60
N PHE A 379 26.07 5.87 -7.21
CA PHE A 379 26.40 4.77 -8.11
C PHE A 379 25.38 4.66 -9.24
N ILE A 380 24.09 4.52 -8.92
CA ILE A 380 23.01 4.42 -9.91
C ILE A 380 22.97 5.64 -10.85
N LEU A 381 23.15 6.85 -10.30
CA LEU A 381 23.22 8.08 -11.09
C LEU A 381 24.38 8.03 -12.10
N ASN A 382 25.54 7.55 -11.68
CA ASN A 382 26.72 7.42 -12.54
C ASN A 382 26.55 6.29 -13.57
N SER A 383 26.10 5.11 -13.16
CA SER A 383 25.86 3.96 -14.04
C SER A 383 24.83 4.28 -15.12
N SER A 384 23.76 5.00 -14.78
CA SER A 384 22.74 5.43 -15.75
C SER A 384 23.08 6.70 -16.54
N LYS A 385 24.24 7.32 -16.29
CA LYS A 385 24.63 8.64 -16.84
C LYS A 385 23.59 9.74 -16.57
N GLY A 386 22.89 9.65 -15.44
CA GLY A 386 21.84 10.60 -15.05
C GLY A 386 20.48 10.37 -15.73
N LEU A 387 20.31 9.27 -16.47
CA LEU A 387 19.05 8.92 -17.12
C LEU A 387 18.10 8.12 -16.21
N ALA A 388 18.57 7.64 -15.06
CA ALA A 388 17.74 7.01 -14.04
C ALA A 388 17.67 7.85 -12.75
N GLU A 389 16.54 7.76 -12.05
CA GLU A 389 16.29 8.40 -10.76
C GLU A 389 15.64 7.42 -9.77
N VAL A 390 15.84 7.68 -8.48
CA VAL A 390 15.17 6.97 -7.38
C VAL A 390 13.89 7.70 -7.03
N THR A 391 12.78 6.97 -6.98
CA THR A 391 11.45 7.50 -6.65
C THR A 391 11.32 7.83 -5.16
N THR A 392 10.44 8.77 -4.82
CA THR A 392 10.22 9.26 -3.44
C THR A 392 9.01 8.61 -2.74
N PHE A 393 8.70 7.35 -3.07
CA PHE A 393 7.53 6.64 -2.53
C PHE A 393 7.81 5.96 -1.17
N ILE A 394 6.77 5.36 -0.58
CA ILE A 394 6.88 4.52 0.65
C ILE A 394 7.92 3.40 0.45
N ILE A 395 7.99 2.83 -0.75
CA ILE A 395 9.04 1.91 -1.18
C ILE A 395 9.74 2.56 -2.39
N PRO A 396 10.97 3.05 -2.25
CA PRO A 396 11.70 3.68 -3.34
C PRO A 396 12.08 2.63 -4.39
N THR A 397 11.90 2.99 -5.65
CA THR A 397 12.26 2.18 -6.82
C THR A 397 13.04 3.02 -7.82
N VAL A 398 13.79 2.36 -8.71
CA VAL A 398 14.56 3.04 -9.76
C VAL A 398 13.76 3.07 -11.06
N GLN A 399 13.73 4.23 -11.71
CA GLN A 399 13.06 4.43 -12.99
C GLN A 399 13.85 5.39 -13.88
N PHE A 400 13.54 5.45 -15.17
CA PHE A 400 14.06 6.52 -16.02
C PHE A 400 13.53 7.90 -15.59
N ILE A 401 14.36 8.94 -15.77
CA ILE A 401 13.97 10.34 -15.49
C ILE A 401 12.76 10.79 -16.32
N HIS A 402 12.55 10.18 -17.48
CA HIS A 402 11.45 10.51 -18.37
C HIS A 402 11.11 9.34 -19.31
N GLU A 403 9.84 9.24 -19.72
CA GLU A 403 9.36 8.16 -20.61
C GLU A 403 10.04 8.19 -21.99
N SER A 404 10.41 9.39 -22.46
CA SER A 404 11.15 9.56 -23.73
C SER A 404 12.47 8.80 -23.78
N VAL A 405 13.09 8.50 -22.63
CA VAL A 405 14.29 7.64 -22.59
C VAL A 405 13.93 6.22 -23.01
N ARG A 406 12.83 5.68 -22.48
CA ARG A 406 12.33 4.34 -22.81
C ARG A 406 11.85 4.26 -24.26
N ASP A 407 11.18 5.30 -24.76
CA ASP A 407 10.75 5.34 -26.17
C ASP A 407 11.92 5.34 -27.14
N PHE A 408 12.96 6.14 -26.86
CA PHE A 408 14.19 6.14 -27.66
C PHE A 408 14.80 4.73 -27.72
N LEU A 409 14.91 4.06 -26.58
CA LEU A 409 15.51 2.72 -26.49
C LEU A 409 14.67 1.65 -27.21
N LEU A 410 13.33 1.65 -27.03
CA LEU A 410 12.47 0.54 -27.49
C LEU A 410 11.75 0.78 -28.81
N LYS A 411 11.34 2.00 -29.14
CA LYS A 411 10.48 2.31 -30.29
C LYS A 411 11.26 2.82 -31.50
N GLU A 412 12.37 3.52 -31.26
CA GLU A 412 13.15 4.21 -32.29
C GLU A 412 14.45 3.46 -32.65
N ASN A 413 14.50 2.15 -32.40
CA ASN A 413 15.69 1.30 -32.55
C ASN A 413 16.95 1.78 -31.79
N GLY A 414 16.80 2.64 -30.77
CA GLY A 414 17.95 3.21 -30.05
C GLY A 414 18.86 2.17 -29.40
N LEU A 415 18.32 1.01 -28.98
CA LEU A 415 19.13 -0.11 -28.49
C LEU A 415 20.09 -0.67 -29.56
N ASP A 416 19.62 -0.85 -30.80
CA ASP A 416 20.44 -1.35 -31.91
C ASP A 416 21.53 -0.35 -32.31
N GLU A 417 21.23 0.94 -32.15
CA GLU A 417 22.15 2.03 -32.49
C GLU A 417 23.25 2.24 -31.45
N VAL A 418 22.92 2.07 -30.16
CA VAL A 418 23.87 2.23 -29.05
C VAL A 418 24.68 0.94 -28.83
N TRP A 419 24.06 -0.23 -29.01
CA TRP A 419 24.67 -1.55 -28.80
C TRP A 419 24.42 -2.50 -29.98
N SER A 420 24.94 -2.14 -31.15
CA SER A 420 24.83 -2.95 -32.38
C SER A 420 25.43 -4.36 -32.25
N ASP A 421 26.34 -4.55 -31.28
CA ASP A 421 27.03 -5.80 -30.95
C ASP A 421 26.15 -6.83 -30.23
N LEU A 422 25.04 -6.41 -29.61
CA LEU A 422 24.16 -7.28 -28.82
C LEU A 422 23.03 -7.93 -29.62
N GLY A 423 22.96 -7.75 -30.95
CA GLY A 423 22.01 -8.46 -31.82
C GLY A 423 20.52 -8.21 -31.54
N LYS A 424 19.63 -8.82 -32.35
CA LYS A 424 18.19 -8.46 -32.42
C LYS A 424 17.31 -8.91 -31.24
N ASN A 425 17.73 -9.90 -30.43
CA ASN A 425 16.94 -10.39 -29.30
C ASN A 425 17.44 -9.81 -27.97
N PHE A 426 17.44 -8.48 -27.85
CA PHE A 426 17.98 -7.78 -26.69
C PHE A 426 17.25 -8.16 -25.39
N ALA A 427 15.93 -8.33 -25.43
CA ALA A 427 15.14 -8.74 -24.27
C ALA A 427 15.51 -10.15 -23.78
N GLY A 428 15.61 -11.13 -24.69
CA GLY A 428 16.01 -12.49 -24.33
C GLY A 428 17.42 -12.56 -23.75
N GLN A 429 18.36 -11.79 -24.32
CA GLN A 429 19.73 -11.71 -23.80
C GLN A 429 19.80 -11.01 -22.44
N SER A 430 18.98 -9.98 -22.24
CA SER A 430 18.87 -9.34 -20.92
C SER A 430 18.41 -10.34 -19.86
N HIS A 431 17.40 -11.17 -20.19
CA HIS A 431 16.95 -12.24 -19.28
C HIS A 431 18.02 -13.32 -19.04
N ASP A 432 18.78 -13.73 -20.07
CA ASP A 432 19.87 -14.68 -19.88
C ASP A 432 21.02 -14.10 -19.03
N ARG A 433 21.35 -12.82 -19.25
CA ARG A 433 22.34 -12.10 -18.44
C ARG A 433 21.89 -11.98 -16.99
N LEU A 434 20.60 -11.71 -16.75
CA LEU A 434 20.04 -11.63 -15.40
C LEU A 434 20.17 -12.98 -14.70
N LYS A 435 19.84 -14.06 -15.39
CA LYS A 435 20.01 -15.43 -14.91
C LYS A 435 21.46 -15.70 -14.49
N GLN A 436 22.43 -15.31 -15.32
CA GLN A 436 23.86 -15.47 -15.00
C GLN A 436 24.28 -14.65 -13.78
N CYS A 437 23.82 -13.40 -13.68
CA CYS A 437 24.08 -12.50 -12.56
C CYS A 437 23.54 -13.08 -11.24
N CYS A 438 22.28 -13.55 -11.25
CA CYS A 438 21.67 -14.23 -10.10
C CYS A 438 22.46 -15.50 -9.71
N PHE A 439 22.91 -16.29 -10.68
CA PHE A 439 23.70 -17.50 -10.42
C PHE A 439 25.04 -17.17 -9.76
N ARG A 440 25.75 -16.15 -10.23
CA ARG A 440 26.99 -15.67 -9.60
C ARG A 440 26.76 -15.18 -8.17
N TYR A 441 25.71 -14.38 -7.97
CA TYR A 441 25.34 -13.88 -6.64
C TYR A 441 25.11 -15.03 -5.65
N ILE A 442 24.39 -16.08 -6.08
CA ILE A 442 24.18 -17.28 -5.27
C ILE A 442 25.51 -18.00 -4.96
N ASN A 443 26.42 -18.13 -5.94
CA ASN A 443 27.69 -18.83 -5.73
C ASN A 443 28.64 -18.09 -4.77
N VAL A 444 28.76 -16.76 -4.89
CA VAL A 444 29.62 -15.97 -3.98
C VAL A 444 29.11 -16.08 -2.53
N TYR A 445 27.79 -16.06 -2.34
CA TYR A 445 27.18 -16.28 -1.04
C TYR A 445 27.49 -17.70 -0.50
N VAL A 446 27.43 -18.72 -1.36
CA VAL A 446 27.76 -20.11 -0.98
C VAL A 446 29.24 -20.28 -0.64
N GLU A 447 30.16 -19.68 -1.39
CA GLU A 447 31.60 -19.73 -1.10
C GLU A 447 31.96 -19.00 0.21
N ALA A 448 31.35 -17.84 0.46
CA ALA A 448 31.52 -17.09 1.70
C ALA A 448 30.98 -17.82 2.94
N CYS A 449 29.92 -18.62 2.80
CA CYS A 449 29.36 -19.41 3.90
C CYS A 449 30.21 -20.65 4.28
N LEU A 450 31.10 -21.14 3.41
CA LEU A 450 31.75 -22.45 3.55
C LEU A 450 33.22 -22.44 4.04
N ASP A 451 33.84 -21.27 4.24
CA ASP A 451 35.23 -21.05 4.69
C ASP A 451 36.22 -22.22 4.39
N ILE A 452 36.46 -22.47 3.10
CA ILE A 452 37.38 -23.52 2.64
C ILE A 452 38.80 -22.94 2.63
N GLY A 453 39.52 -23.13 3.74
CA GLY A 453 40.85 -22.57 4.00
C GLY A 453 42.06 -23.19 3.24
N ASP A 454 41.88 -23.88 2.12
CA ASP A 454 43.01 -24.40 1.31
C ASP A 454 42.69 -24.39 -0.20
N PRO A 455 43.68 -24.15 -1.08
CA PRO A 455 43.44 -24.14 -2.51
C PRO A 455 43.16 -25.58 -3.01
N LEU A 456 42.05 -25.72 -3.74
CA LEU A 456 41.58 -26.94 -4.39
C LEU A 456 42.70 -27.71 -5.11
N PRO A 457 42.72 -29.06 -5.07
CA PRO A 457 43.58 -29.85 -5.94
C PRO A 457 43.18 -29.63 -7.40
N ARG A 458 44.13 -29.20 -8.24
CA ARG A 458 43.98 -29.24 -9.68
C ARG A 458 43.88 -30.71 -10.14
N ALA A 459 42.70 -31.12 -10.58
CA ALA A 459 42.43 -31.66 -11.93
C ALA A 459 41.17 -32.53 -11.95
N PHE A 460 40.29 -32.30 -12.94
CA PHE A 460 40.09 -33.28 -14.00
C PHE A 460 40.04 -32.56 -15.35
N SER A 461 40.66 -33.21 -16.33
CA SER A 461 41.08 -32.67 -17.62
C SER A 461 39.93 -32.23 -18.52
N THR A 462 40.26 -31.25 -19.35
CA THR A 462 39.60 -30.88 -20.60
C THR A 462 39.08 -32.09 -21.40
N ALA A 463 37.77 -32.31 -21.37
CA ALA A 463 36.91 -32.85 -22.42
C ALA A 463 35.66 -33.39 -21.75
N ASP A 464 34.65 -32.54 -21.56
CA ASP A 464 33.24 -32.87 -21.78
C ASP A 464 32.41 -31.63 -21.50
N ALA A 465 31.92 -31.05 -22.60
CA ALA A 465 31.05 -29.91 -22.63
C ALA A 465 29.61 -30.38 -22.40
N SER A 466 29.14 -30.36 -21.15
CA SER A 466 27.70 -30.38 -20.80
C SER A 466 27.49 -30.22 -19.29
N HIS A 467 27.75 -29.03 -18.74
CA HIS A 467 27.37 -28.72 -17.35
C HIS A 467 26.51 -27.45 -17.31
N SER A 468 25.29 -27.58 -17.84
CA SER A 468 24.16 -26.65 -17.65
C SER A 468 23.09 -27.19 -16.69
N GLU A 469 23.34 -28.31 -16.00
CA GLU A 469 22.29 -29.05 -15.26
C GLU A 469 22.65 -29.45 -13.81
N LEU A 470 23.73 -28.93 -13.22
CA LEU A 470 24.01 -29.20 -11.81
C LEU A 470 23.44 -28.06 -10.95
N GLY A 471 22.14 -28.15 -10.67
CA GLY A 471 21.49 -27.30 -9.67
C GLY A 471 21.84 -27.69 -8.23
N LEU A 472 21.42 -26.86 -7.26
CA LEU A 472 21.50 -27.09 -5.80
C LEU A 472 21.27 -28.55 -5.34
N PRO A 473 20.34 -29.34 -5.95
CA PRO A 473 20.13 -30.75 -5.58
C PRO A 473 21.34 -31.66 -5.81
N ALA A 474 22.15 -31.40 -6.85
CA ALA A 474 23.33 -32.21 -7.15
C ALA A 474 24.51 -31.90 -6.21
N LEU A 475 24.58 -30.69 -5.66
CA LEU A 475 25.54 -30.32 -4.62
C LEU A 475 25.23 -31.03 -3.30
N ILE A 476 23.94 -31.17 -2.94
CA ILE A 476 23.52 -31.94 -1.76
C ILE A 476 23.91 -33.42 -1.90
N ASP A 477 23.80 -33.99 -3.11
CA ASP A 477 24.19 -35.37 -3.41
C ASP A 477 25.73 -35.59 -3.39
N ILE A 478 26.54 -34.57 -3.71
CA ILE A 478 28.01 -34.66 -3.78
C ILE A 478 28.68 -34.44 -2.41
N TYR A 479 28.14 -33.56 -1.56
CA TYR A 479 28.78 -33.14 -0.29
C TYR A 479 28.09 -33.69 0.97
N GLY A 480 27.17 -34.65 0.81
CA GLY A 480 26.21 -35.10 1.82
C GLY A 480 26.78 -35.68 3.12
N ASN A 481 26.75 -34.88 4.17
CA ASN A 481 26.49 -35.36 5.54
C ASN A 481 25.33 -34.52 6.11
N VAL A 482 24.12 -34.70 5.55
CA VAL A 482 22.90 -33.90 5.81
C VAL A 482 22.26 -34.20 7.17
N LYS A 483 23.05 -34.51 8.20
CA LYS A 483 22.53 -34.84 9.54
C LYS A 483 21.91 -33.63 10.27
N ASN A 484 22.08 -32.42 9.74
CA ASN A 484 21.82 -31.17 10.46
C ASN A 484 20.74 -30.27 9.83
N GLY A 485 19.85 -30.77 8.97
CA GLY A 485 18.92 -29.92 8.19
C GLY A 485 17.95 -29.03 8.99
N PHE A 486 17.75 -29.28 10.29
CA PHE A 486 17.00 -28.43 11.22
C PHE A 486 17.85 -27.80 12.34
N VAL A 487 19.17 -28.02 12.34
CA VAL A 487 20.10 -27.44 13.31
C VAL A 487 20.32 -25.97 12.97
N VAL A 488 20.31 -25.12 13.99
CA VAL A 488 20.55 -23.68 13.84
C VAL A 488 22.05 -23.43 13.65
N GLU A 489 22.42 -22.97 12.46
CA GLU A 489 23.76 -22.54 12.06
C GLU A 489 23.89 -21.00 12.17
N ASN A 490 25.12 -20.50 12.16
CA ASN A 490 25.43 -19.06 12.27
C ASN A 490 25.19 -18.31 10.93
N GLU A 491 24.07 -18.59 10.25
CA GLU A 491 23.74 -18.07 8.91
C GLU A 491 22.47 -17.21 8.88
N HIS A 492 22.28 -16.43 7.80
CA HIS A 492 21.16 -15.49 7.63
C HIS A 492 19.77 -16.14 7.73
N TYR A 493 19.61 -17.39 7.31
CA TYR A 493 18.34 -18.13 7.37
C TYR A 493 18.28 -19.17 8.49
N GLY A 494 19.35 -19.31 9.27
CA GLY A 494 19.41 -20.18 10.45
C GLY A 494 19.52 -21.66 10.18
N THR A 495 18.72 -22.22 9.26
CA THR A 495 18.76 -23.65 8.93
C THR A 495 18.79 -23.85 7.42
N PRO A 496 19.45 -24.93 6.93
CA PRO A 496 19.45 -25.27 5.51
C PRO A 496 18.04 -25.40 4.91
N ILE A 497 17.08 -25.89 5.71
CA ILE A 497 15.69 -26.01 5.27
C ILE A 497 15.00 -24.65 5.13
N PHE A 498 15.26 -23.68 6.01
CA PHE A 498 14.72 -22.32 5.87
C PHE A 498 15.35 -21.55 4.72
N ALA A 499 16.64 -21.76 4.45
CA ALA A 499 17.28 -21.22 3.25
C ALA A 499 16.58 -21.75 1.99
N ALA A 500 16.37 -23.07 1.89
CA ALA A 500 15.68 -23.67 0.75
C ALA A 500 14.22 -23.16 0.60
N LEU A 501 13.50 -22.97 1.71
CA LEU A 501 12.14 -22.41 1.74
C LEU A 501 12.09 -20.94 1.31
N ALA A 502 13.01 -20.10 1.81
CA ALA A 502 13.06 -18.67 1.50
C ALA A 502 13.31 -18.41 0.01
N HIS A 503 14.11 -19.29 -0.63
CA HIS A 503 14.39 -19.25 -2.06
C HIS A 503 13.32 -19.95 -2.91
N GLY A 504 12.26 -20.50 -2.29
CA GLY A 504 11.19 -21.21 -3.00
C GLY A 504 11.65 -22.50 -3.68
N ASN A 505 12.75 -23.10 -3.24
CA ASN A 505 13.34 -24.28 -3.86
C ASN A 505 12.74 -25.57 -3.30
N HIS A 506 11.60 -25.97 -3.86
CA HIS A 506 10.86 -27.18 -3.45
C HIS A 506 11.71 -28.45 -3.47
N LEU A 507 12.53 -28.60 -4.51
CA LEU A 507 13.35 -29.80 -4.73
C LEU A 507 14.49 -29.87 -3.71
N ALA A 508 15.10 -28.74 -3.35
CA ALA A 508 16.09 -28.70 -2.28
C ALA A 508 15.48 -29.11 -0.93
N VAL A 509 14.29 -28.61 -0.59
CA VAL A 509 13.59 -29.04 0.64
C VAL A 509 13.30 -30.54 0.61
N ALA A 510 12.80 -31.07 -0.51
CA ALA A 510 12.52 -32.50 -0.66
C ALA A 510 13.77 -33.37 -0.45
N ARG A 511 14.92 -32.95 -0.99
CA ARG A 511 16.20 -33.68 -0.84
C ARG A 511 16.75 -33.61 0.58
N ILE A 512 16.64 -32.47 1.26
CA ILE A 512 17.03 -32.34 2.68
C ILE A 512 16.17 -33.30 3.52
N LEU A 513 14.84 -33.32 3.30
CA LEU A 513 13.93 -34.22 4.02
C LEU A 513 14.23 -35.70 3.74
N GLU A 514 14.51 -36.08 2.50
CA GLU A 514 14.89 -37.45 2.14
C GLU A 514 16.20 -37.88 2.84
N GLY A 515 17.19 -37.00 2.87
CA GLY A 515 18.46 -37.25 3.56
C GLY A 515 18.28 -37.43 5.07
N LEU A 516 17.38 -36.65 5.68
CA LEU A 516 17.04 -36.76 7.11
C LEU A 516 16.16 -37.97 7.44
N ALA A 517 15.26 -38.37 6.53
CA ALA A 517 14.35 -39.49 6.73
C ALA A 517 15.08 -40.84 6.78
N GLY A 518 16.20 -40.98 6.05
CA GLY A 518 16.99 -42.21 6.01
C GLY A 518 16.12 -43.43 5.65
N THR A 519 16.05 -44.42 6.54
CA THR A 519 15.22 -45.63 6.37
C THR A 519 13.88 -45.58 7.13
N ASP A 520 13.55 -44.47 7.78
CA ASP A 520 12.32 -44.34 8.57
C ASP A 520 11.09 -44.25 7.64
N LYS A 521 10.16 -45.20 7.80
CA LYS A 521 8.97 -45.30 6.94
C LYS A 521 7.97 -44.16 7.17
N HIS A 522 7.88 -43.62 8.39
CA HIS A 522 6.98 -42.52 8.72
C HIS A 522 7.52 -41.20 8.16
N LEU A 523 8.81 -40.91 8.35
CA LEU A 523 9.47 -39.74 7.76
C LEU A 523 9.48 -39.79 6.23
N SER A 524 9.68 -40.97 5.63
CA SER A 524 9.59 -41.17 4.18
C SER A 524 8.19 -40.87 3.61
N SER A 525 7.14 -41.18 4.38
CA SER A 525 5.76 -40.85 4.03
C SER A 525 5.55 -39.33 4.01
N LEU A 526 6.05 -38.61 5.04
CA LEU A 526 5.99 -37.14 5.09
C LEU A 526 6.79 -36.48 3.97
N CYS A 527 7.97 -37.02 3.61
CA CYS A 527 8.73 -36.58 2.43
C CYS A 527 7.90 -36.73 1.15
N THR A 528 7.19 -37.83 1.02
CA THR A 528 6.33 -38.11 -0.14
C THR A 528 5.17 -37.11 -0.18
N GLN A 529 4.53 -36.82 0.95
CA GLN A 529 3.48 -35.80 1.04
C GLN A 529 3.99 -34.41 0.62
N TRP A 530 5.18 -34.00 1.11
CA TRP A 530 5.82 -32.74 0.71
C TRP A 530 6.04 -32.65 -0.81
N LYS A 531 6.46 -33.74 -1.45
CA LYS A 531 6.69 -33.76 -2.92
C LYS A 531 5.44 -33.44 -3.73
N PHE A 532 4.29 -33.88 -3.25
CA PHE A 532 3.02 -33.73 -3.99
C PHE A 532 2.22 -32.49 -3.57
N ASP A 533 2.66 -31.75 -2.54
CA ASP A 533 1.94 -30.59 -2.02
C ASP A 533 2.86 -29.43 -1.58
N PRO A 534 3.40 -28.63 -2.52
CA PRO A 534 4.35 -27.55 -2.25
C PRO A 534 3.72 -26.25 -1.71
N ARG A 535 2.47 -26.26 -1.26
CA ARG A 535 1.71 -25.04 -0.89
C ARG A 535 2.39 -24.20 0.19
N GLU A 536 3.15 -24.85 1.08
CA GLU A 536 3.86 -24.23 2.21
C GLU A 536 4.99 -23.27 1.79
N LEU A 537 5.56 -23.39 0.58
CA LEU A 537 6.66 -22.53 0.10
C LEU A 537 6.28 -21.05 0.04
N SER A 538 5.03 -20.76 -0.29
CA SER A 538 4.55 -19.38 -0.42
C SER A 538 4.59 -18.63 0.92
N ALA A 539 4.50 -19.33 2.05
CA ALA A 539 4.50 -18.74 3.39
C ALA A 539 5.87 -18.22 3.84
N PHE A 540 6.95 -18.65 3.18
CA PHE A 540 8.33 -18.28 3.50
C PHE A 540 8.94 -17.26 2.53
N ARG A 541 8.15 -16.68 1.62
CA ARG A 541 8.60 -15.56 0.78
C ARG A 541 8.98 -14.37 1.68
N ASN A 542 10.19 -13.86 1.53
CA ASN A 542 10.79 -12.80 2.37
C ASN A 542 10.96 -13.22 3.85
N PHE A 543 11.19 -14.50 4.12
CA PHE A 543 11.50 -15.00 5.46
C PHE A 543 12.85 -14.45 5.95
N THR A 544 12.89 -14.01 7.21
CA THR A 544 14.12 -13.60 7.90
C THR A 544 14.24 -14.39 9.20
N PHE A 545 15.39 -15.04 9.41
CA PHE A 545 15.63 -15.82 10.62
C PHE A 545 16.27 -14.96 11.72
N ALA A 546 15.87 -15.22 12.96
CA ALA A 546 16.50 -14.67 14.15
C ALA A 546 17.02 -15.84 14.99
N GLN A 547 18.34 -15.84 15.24
CA GLN A 547 19.05 -16.98 15.87
C GLN A 547 18.48 -17.44 17.21
N ARG A 548 17.83 -16.54 17.94
CA ARG A 548 17.31 -16.82 19.28
C ARG A 548 15.86 -17.29 19.30
N ARG A 549 15.22 -17.47 18.13
CA ARG A 549 13.86 -18.01 18.01
C ARG A 549 13.90 -19.45 17.51
N PRO A 550 13.24 -20.41 18.20
CA PRO A 550 13.26 -21.82 17.82
C PRO A 550 12.60 -22.10 16.46
N VAL A 551 13.13 -23.09 15.76
CA VAL A 551 12.67 -23.53 14.42
C VAL A 551 11.17 -23.87 14.40
N LEU A 552 10.67 -24.63 15.39
CA LEU A 552 9.24 -24.98 15.48
C LEU A 552 8.34 -23.74 15.61
N SER A 553 8.82 -22.65 16.21
CA SER A 553 8.04 -21.42 16.34
C SER A 553 7.80 -20.75 14.98
N TYR A 554 8.77 -20.83 14.07
CA TYR A 554 8.62 -20.32 12.71
C TYR A 554 7.70 -21.20 11.87
N LEU A 555 7.88 -22.52 11.92
CA LEU A 555 7.00 -23.47 11.22
C LEU A 555 5.54 -23.31 11.70
N ALA A 556 5.35 -23.13 13.01
CA ALA A 556 4.05 -22.91 13.62
C ALA A 556 3.42 -21.56 13.26
N GLU A 557 4.20 -20.47 13.13
CA GLU A 557 3.69 -19.17 12.68
C GLU A 557 3.30 -19.18 11.19
N LYS A 558 4.11 -19.84 10.36
CA LYS A 558 3.94 -19.84 8.91
C LYS A 558 2.92 -20.86 8.41
N GLY A 559 2.46 -21.79 9.26
CA GLY A 559 1.50 -22.81 8.85
C GLY A 559 2.14 -23.96 8.08
N ALA A 560 3.42 -24.26 8.36
CA ALA A 560 4.17 -25.32 7.69
C ALA A 560 3.88 -26.68 8.33
N GLU A 561 2.75 -27.28 8.00
CA GLU A 561 2.20 -28.47 8.65
C GLU A 561 3.08 -29.70 8.47
N ILE A 562 3.50 -30.00 7.23
CA ILE A 562 4.29 -31.19 6.90
C ILE A 562 5.67 -31.09 7.54
N LEU A 563 6.30 -29.92 7.46
CA LEU A 563 7.63 -29.70 8.02
C LEU A 563 7.64 -29.71 9.55
N LEU A 564 6.59 -29.17 10.19
CA LEU A 564 6.44 -29.25 11.64
C LEU A 564 6.26 -30.70 12.09
N ALA A 565 5.39 -31.47 11.43
CA ALA A 565 5.19 -32.88 11.74
C ALA A 565 6.48 -33.69 11.55
N PHE A 566 7.26 -33.38 10.51
CA PHE A 566 8.56 -33.99 10.26
C PHE A 566 9.54 -33.69 11.40
N ALA A 567 9.68 -32.41 11.79
CA ALA A 567 10.58 -32.00 12.86
C ALA A 567 10.23 -32.63 14.22
N LEU A 568 8.93 -32.72 14.55
CA LEU A 568 8.46 -33.38 15.78
C LEU A 568 8.75 -34.89 15.77
N ALA A 569 8.64 -35.55 14.62
CA ALA A 569 8.89 -36.99 14.49
C ALA A 569 10.37 -37.38 14.61
N MET A 570 11.31 -36.44 14.44
CA MET A 570 12.74 -36.71 14.63
C MET A 570 13.16 -36.79 16.11
N ASP A 571 12.30 -36.42 17.07
CA ASP A 571 12.56 -36.37 18.52
C ASP A 571 13.81 -35.53 18.92
N GLN A 572 14.27 -34.67 18.01
CA GLN A 572 15.44 -33.80 18.17
C GLN A 572 15.08 -32.37 18.60
N VAL A 573 13.78 -32.05 18.65
CA VAL A 573 13.30 -30.68 18.92
C VAL A 573 12.24 -30.70 19.99
N ASP A 574 12.42 -29.88 21.03
CA ASP A 574 11.45 -29.70 22.10
C ASP A 574 10.19 -28.98 21.59
N ALA A 575 9.04 -29.66 21.66
CA ALA A 575 7.75 -29.14 21.20
C ALA A 575 7.22 -27.96 22.04
N ASP A 576 7.70 -27.79 23.27
CA ASP A 576 7.30 -26.71 24.19
C ASP A 576 8.39 -25.63 24.36
N VAL A 577 9.39 -25.64 23.47
CA VAL A 577 10.50 -24.68 23.48
C VAL A 577 10.02 -23.22 23.46
N LYS A 578 10.55 -22.40 24.37
CA LYS A 578 10.21 -20.98 24.44
C LYS A 578 11.20 -20.12 23.66
N ASP A 579 10.70 -19.14 22.93
CA ASP A 579 11.52 -18.06 22.37
C ASP A 579 11.87 -16.99 23.42
N GLU A 580 12.62 -15.95 23.01
CA GLU A 580 12.99 -14.83 23.90
C GLU A 580 11.80 -14.10 24.52
N SER A 581 10.64 -14.15 23.89
CA SER A 581 9.40 -13.57 24.39
C SER A 581 8.62 -14.52 25.30
N GLY A 582 9.16 -15.71 25.58
CA GLY A 582 8.53 -16.76 26.37
C GLY A 582 7.47 -17.54 25.61
N ARG A 583 7.30 -17.33 24.30
CA ARG A 583 6.25 -17.99 23.51
C ARG A 583 6.68 -19.35 23.02
N THR A 584 5.74 -20.28 23.08
CA THR A 584 5.87 -21.65 22.56
C THR A 584 5.40 -21.74 21.10
N PRO A 585 5.75 -22.80 20.34
CA PRO A 585 5.21 -23.03 19.00
C PRO A 585 3.67 -23.05 19.00
N LEU A 586 3.05 -23.61 20.05
CA LEU A 586 1.61 -23.61 20.22
C LEU A 586 1.03 -22.18 20.30
N SER A 587 1.71 -21.27 21.00
CA SER A 587 1.32 -19.86 21.09
C SER A 587 1.37 -19.16 19.72
N TRP A 588 2.39 -19.46 18.91
CA TRP A 588 2.54 -18.92 17.56
C TRP A 588 1.46 -19.45 16.60
N ALA A 589 1.18 -20.76 16.61
CA ALA A 589 0.11 -21.35 15.82
C ALA A 589 -1.28 -20.82 16.20
N ALA A 590 -1.53 -20.66 17.51
CA ALA A 590 -2.75 -20.10 18.06
C ALA A 590 -2.96 -18.63 17.64
N SER A 591 -1.91 -17.82 17.71
CA SER A 591 -1.94 -16.41 17.27
C SER A 591 -2.19 -16.30 15.77
N SER A 592 -1.57 -17.17 14.96
CA SER A 592 -1.53 -17.07 13.50
C SER A 592 -2.71 -17.75 12.80
N GLY A 593 -3.52 -18.54 13.52
CA GLY A 593 -4.74 -19.15 12.96
C GLY A 593 -4.54 -20.53 12.35
N HIS A 594 -3.44 -21.22 12.65
CA HIS A 594 -3.11 -22.52 12.06
C HIS A 594 -3.67 -23.69 12.89
N GLY A 595 -4.97 -23.95 12.73
CA GLY A 595 -5.70 -24.90 13.58
C GLY A 595 -5.26 -26.37 13.45
N HIS A 596 -4.71 -26.79 12.30
CA HIS A 596 -4.19 -28.14 12.14
C HIS A 596 -2.87 -28.32 12.92
N ILE A 597 -1.96 -27.35 12.84
CA ILE A 597 -0.74 -27.32 13.66
C ILE A 597 -1.05 -27.39 15.16
N VAL A 598 -2.06 -26.64 15.62
CA VAL A 598 -2.50 -26.72 17.02
C VAL A 598 -2.91 -28.14 17.41
N LYS A 599 -3.62 -28.87 16.54
CA LYS A 599 -4.00 -30.26 16.80
C LYS A 599 -2.78 -31.18 16.83
N VAL A 600 -1.84 -31.02 15.88
CA VAL A 600 -0.60 -31.82 15.81
C VAL A 600 0.22 -31.63 17.08
N LEU A 601 0.45 -30.38 17.51
CA LEU A 601 1.21 -30.07 18.72
C LEU A 601 0.55 -30.65 19.98
N LEU A 602 -0.77 -30.52 20.12
CA LEU A 602 -1.49 -31.07 21.28
C LEU A 602 -1.52 -32.61 21.28
N ALA A 603 -1.55 -33.24 20.10
CA ALA A 603 -1.54 -34.69 19.97
C ALA A 603 -0.21 -35.34 20.41
N THR A 604 0.88 -34.57 20.50
CA THR A 604 2.17 -35.06 21.03
C THR A 604 2.08 -35.45 22.51
N GLY A 605 1.15 -34.85 23.27
CA GLY A 605 1.03 -35.04 24.72
C GLY A 605 2.17 -34.41 25.55
N GLN A 606 3.15 -33.77 24.92
CA GLN A 606 4.33 -33.18 25.56
C GLN A 606 4.20 -31.66 25.75
N VAL A 607 3.22 -31.02 25.11
CA VAL A 607 3.06 -29.55 25.09
C VAL A 607 2.15 -29.08 26.24
N ASP A 608 2.62 -28.09 27.00
CA ASP A 608 1.79 -27.37 27.96
C ASP A 608 0.84 -26.40 27.23
N ALA A 609 -0.44 -26.77 27.16
CA ALA A 609 -1.48 -25.99 26.50
C ALA A 609 -1.73 -24.62 27.15
N ASP A 610 -1.30 -24.42 28.40
CA ASP A 610 -1.48 -23.21 29.19
C ASP A 610 -0.17 -22.43 29.42
N SER A 611 0.90 -22.82 28.72
CA SER A 611 2.22 -22.20 28.86
C SER A 611 2.15 -20.69 28.63
N LYS A 612 2.67 -19.92 29.61
CA LYS A 612 2.66 -18.46 29.58
C LYS A 612 3.90 -17.89 28.92
N ASP A 613 3.68 -16.85 28.11
CA ASP A 613 4.72 -15.96 27.59
C ASP A 613 5.20 -14.94 28.65
N ASN A 614 6.19 -14.11 28.31
CA ASN A 614 6.74 -13.11 29.24
C ASN A 614 5.73 -12.04 29.67
N ASN A 615 4.62 -11.89 28.93
CA ASN A 615 3.51 -11.01 29.31
C ASN A 615 2.43 -11.75 30.12
N GLY A 616 2.64 -13.02 30.46
CA GLY A 616 1.69 -13.87 31.16
C GLY A 616 0.56 -14.42 30.29
N ARG A 617 0.64 -14.28 28.96
CA ARG A 617 -0.43 -14.72 28.04
C ARG A 617 -0.29 -16.19 27.68
N THR A 618 -1.41 -16.89 27.68
CA THR A 618 -1.53 -18.29 27.24
C THR A 618 -1.87 -18.37 25.74
N PRO A 619 -1.72 -19.55 25.08
CA PRO A 619 -2.20 -19.76 23.72
C PRO A 619 -3.68 -19.40 23.53
N LEU A 620 -4.53 -19.69 24.52
CA LEU A 620 -5.95 -19.31 24.51
C LEU A 620 -6.16 -17.78 24.53
N SER A 621 -5.29 -17.03 25.22
CA SER A 621 -5.31 -15.56 25.19
C SER A 621 -5.01 -15.02 23.79
N TRP A 622 -4.08 -15.66 23.07
CA TRP A 622 -3.71 -15.31 21.70
C TRP A 622 -4.83 -15.58 20.69
N THR A 623 -5.50 -16.74 20.76
CA THR A 623 -6.64 -17.04 19.86
C THR A 623 -7.80 -16.05 20.06
N CYS A 624 -8.05 -15.65 21.31
CA CYS A 624 -9.07 -14.69 21.66
C CYS A 624 -8.73 -13.26 21.20
N SER A 625 -7.44 -12.94 21.00
CA SER A 625 -7.01 -11.67 20.42
C SER A 625 -6.98 -11.66 18.88
N SER A 626 -7.02 -12.82 18.20
CA SER A 626 -6.90 -12.93 16.73
C SER A 626 -8.16 -13.38 15.99
N SER A 627 -9.31 -13.49 16.69
CA SER A 627 -10.64 -13.88 16.14
C SER A 627 -10.76 -15.33 15.65
N ASN A 628 -9.85 -16.22 16.04
CA ASN A 628 -9.81 -17.60 15.57
C ASN A 628 -10.76 -18.52 16.38
N ARG A 629 -12.06 -18.43 16.09
CA ARG A 629 -13.14 -19.20 16.78
C ARG A 629 -12.87 -20.71 16.80
N HIS A 630 -12.43 -21.27 15.67
CA HIS A 630 -12.22 -22.71 15.55
C HIS A 630 -11.12 -23.21 16.49
N ILE A 631 -10.01 -22.50 16.56
CA ILE A 631 -8.89 -22.86 17.45
C ILE A 631 -9.27 -22.62 18.91
N THR A 632 -9.99 -21.53 19.20
CA THR A 632 -10.55 -21.27 20.52
C THR A 632 -11.36 -22.48 21.01
N LYS A 633 -12.24 -23.04 20.16
CA LYS A 633 -13.00 -24.24 20.48
C LYS A 633 -12.13 -25.48 20.65
N VAL A 634 -11.11 -25.68 19.81
CA VAL A 634 -10.19 -26.82 19.91
C VAL A 634 -9.44 -26.80 21.24
N LEU A 635 -8.86 -25.66 21.62
CA LEU A 635 -8.14 -25.51 22.88
C LEU A 635 -9.09 -25.75 24.08
N LEU A 636 -10.27 -25.14 24.10
CA LEU A 636 -11.24 -25.33 25.18
C LEU A 636 -11.74 -26.78 25.28
N ALA A 637 -11.92 -27.47 24.15
CA ALA A 637 -12.38 -28.86 24.12
C ALA A 637 -11.34 -29.86 24.67
N THR A 638 -10.06 -29.47 24.78
CA THR A 638 -9.05 -30.35 25.38
C THR A 638 -9.24 -30.54 26.89
N GLY A 639 -9.89 -29.60 27.57
CA GLY A 639 -9.96 -29.58 29.04
C GLY A 639 -8.63 -29.27 29.73
N LEU A 640 -7.56 -29.02 28.98
CA LEU A 640 -6.21 -28.76 29.49
C LEU A 640 -5.92 -27.27 29.72
N VAL A 641 -6.84 -26.38 29.34
CA VAL A 641 -6.64 -24.92 29.36
C VAL A 641 -7.53 -24.22 30.38
N ASN A 642 -6.97 -23.26 31.09
CA ASN A 642 -7.67 -22.40 32.02
C ASN A 642 -8.21 -21.15 31.31
N ALA A 643 -9.51 -21.14 31.04
CA ALA A 643 -10.21 -20.04 30.37
C ALA A 643 -10.17 -18.70 31.14
N ASN A 644 -9.83 -18.71 32.43
CA ASN A 644 -9.74 -17.52 33.29
C ASN A 644 -8.29 -17.14 33.63
N SER A 645 -7.29 -17.74 32.96
CA SER A 645 -5.89 -17.41 33.19
C SER A 645 -5.62 -15.92 32.93
N LYS A 646 -5.02 -15.23 33.90
CA LYS A 646 -4.69 -13.81 33.79
C LYS A 646 -3.27 -13.59 33.27
N ASP A 647 -3.14 -12.61 32.38
CA ASP A 647 -1.86 -12.06 31.95
C ASP A 647 -1.29 -11.08 32.99
N ASN A 648 -0.09 -10.52 32.74
CA ASN A 648 0.58 -9.61 33.68
C ASN A 648 -0.19 -8.29 33.91
N ASN A 649 -1.13 -7.94 33.03
CA ASN A 649 -2.03 -6.80 33.21
C ASN A 649 -3.33 -7.19 33.92
N GLY A 650 -3.49 -8.45 34.32
CA GLY A 650 -4.70 -8.98 34.91
C GLY A 650 -5.80 -9.32 33.88
N GLN A 651 -5.52 -9.28 32.58
CA GLN A 651 -6.52 -9.53 31.54
C GLN A 651 -6.70 -11.04 31.31
N THR A 652 -7.95 -11.48 31.21
CA THR A 652 -8.32 -12.86 30.83
C THR A 652 -8.47 -13.01 29.31
N PRO A 653 -8.49 -14.23 28.75
CA PRO A 653 -8.85 -14.47 27.35
C PRO A 653 -10.19 -13.81 26.96
N PHE A 654 -11.18 -13.84 27.85
CA PHE A 654 -12.48 -13.18 27.65
C PHE A 654 -12.34 -11.65 27.56
N SER A 655 -11.48 -11.05 28.39
CA SER A 655 -11.15 -9.62 28.33
C SER A 655 -10.51 -9.24 27.01
N TRP A 656 -9.58 -10.06 26.50
CA TRP A 656 -8.95 -9.87 25.19
C TRP A 656 -9.95 -9.96 24.03
N ALA A 657 -10.86 -10.93 24.06
CA ALA A 657 -11.92 -11.05 23.05
C ALA A 657 -12.85 -9.83 23.05
N ALA A 658 -13.23 -9.32 24.23
CA ALA A 658 -14.05 -8.11 24.36
C ALA A 658 -13.31 -6.85 23.88
N ARG A 659 -12.03 -6.71 24.24
CA ARG A 659 -11.17 -5.60 23.83
C ARG A 659 -10.96 -5.52 22.31
N ARG A 660 -10.97 -6.66 21.62
CA ARG A 660 -10.81 -6.74 20.15
C ARG A 660 -12.13 -6.83 19.38
N GLY A 661 -13.26 -6.96 20.09
CA GLY A 661 -14.59 -7.07 19.48
C GLY A 661 -14.86 -8.42 18.82
N HIS A 662 -14.26 -9.51 19.30
CA HIS A 662 -14.33 -10.84 18.69
C HIS A 662 -15.47 -11.67 19.28
N GLU A 663 -16.71 -11.38 18.85
CA GLU A 663 -17.94 -12.04 19.33
C GLU A 663 -17.90 -13.57 19.23
N ALA A 664 -17.29 -14.11 18.18
CA ALA A 664 -17.21 -15.54 17.97
C ALA A 664 -16.37 -16.24 19.06
N ALA A 665 -15.31 -15.59 19.54
CA ALA A 665 -14.50 -16.06 20.66
C ALA A 665 -15.25 -15.94 21.99
N ILE A 666 -15.96 -14.82 22.21
CA ILE A 666 -16.84 -14.62 23.38
C ILE A 666 -17.87 -15.75 23.47
N LYS A 667 -18.59 -16.03 22.37
CA LYS A 667 -19.59 -17.12 22.32
C LYS A 667 -18.97 -18.49 22.57
N ALA A 668 -17.74 -18.74 22.09
CA ALA A 668 -17.03 -19.99 22.34
C ALA A 668 -16.61 -20.15 23.82
N LEU A 669 -16.08 -19.08 24.43
CA LEU A 669 -15.72 -19.06 25.84
C LEU A 669 -16.96 -19.28 26.74
N LEU A 670 -18.07 -18.60 26.47
CA LEU A 670 -19.31 -18.76 27.24
C LEU A 670 -19.89 -20.18 27.15
N SER A 671 -19.68 -20.88 26.03
CA SER A 671 -20.18 -22.25 25.88
C SER A 671 -19.53 -23.27 26.83
N THR A 672 -18.44 -22.90 27.52
CA THR A 672 -17.81 -23.73 28.55
C THR A 672 -18.49 -23.61 29.93
N GLY A 673 -19.29 -22.57 30.15
CA GLY A 673 -20.01 -22.32 31.41
C GLY A 673 -19.15 -21.91 32.61
N GLN A 674 -17.82 -21.81 32.47
CA GLN A 674 -16.88 -21.60 33.59
C GLN A 674 -16.14 -20.24 33.53
N VAL A 675 -16.55 -19.33 32.64
CA VAL A 675 -15.83 -18.08 32.38
C VAL A 675 -16.32 -16.94 33.28
N ASP A 676 -15.39 -16.28 33.96
CA ASP A 676 -15.65 -15.07 34.73
C ASP A 676 -15.78 -13.86 33.79
N VAL A 677 -17.03 -13.51 33.46
CA VAL A 677 -17.37 -12.42 32.52
C VAL A 677 -17.12 -11.02 33.08
N ASN A 678 -16.93 -10.89 34.41
CA ASN A 678 -16.67 -9.61 35.09
C ASN A 678 -15.26 -9.54 35.67
N SER A 679 -14.33 -10.37 35.19
CA SER A 679 -12.98 -10.40 35.73
C SER A 679 -12.29 -9.04 35.55
N LYS A 680 -11.86 -8.44 36.66
CA LYS A 680 -11.15 -7.16 36.66
C LYS A 680 -9.67 -7.34 36.34
N ASP A 681 -9.17 -6.48 35.47
CA ASP A 681 -7.74 -6.31 35.22
C ASP A 681 -7.07 -5.46 36.31
N ASN A 682 -5.75 -5.22 36.21
CA ASN A 682 -5.00 -4.48 37.22
C ASN A 682 -5.45 -3.01 37.38
N ASN A 683 -6.15 -2.46 36.37
CA ASN A 683 -6.76 -1.13 36.45
C ASN A 683 -8.21 -1.18 36.97
N GLY A 684 -8.71 -2.35 37.35
CA GLY A 684 -10.09 -2.56 37.76
C GLY A 684 -11.08 -2.65 36.59
N GLN A 685 -10.63 -2.66 35.33
CA GLN A 685 -11.52 -2.67 34.18
C GLN A 685 -12.06 -4.07 33.91
N VAL A 686 -13.37 -4.13 33.65
CA VAL A 686 -14.06 -5.35 33.22
C VAL A 686 -14.08 -5.46 31.68
N PRO A 687 -14.33 -6.65 31.11
CA PRO A 687 -14.39 -6.86 29.66
C PRO A 687 -15.33 -5.88 28.93
N LEU A 688 -16.48 -5.56 29.52
CA LEU A 688 -17.42 -4.58 28.97
C LEU A 688 -16.80 -3.17 28.85
N SER A 689 -15.96 -2.75 29.80
CA SER A 689 -15.26 -1.46 29.75
C SER A 689 -14.33 -1.37 28.54
N TRP A 690 -13.62 -2.46 28.24
CA TRP A 690 -12.73 -2.53 27.08
C TRP A 690 -13.50 -2.51 25.75
N ALA A 691 -14.59 -3.28 25.64
CA ALA A 691 -15.48 -3.24 24.46
C ALA A 691 -16.09 -1.84 24.26
N ALA A 692 -16.47 -1.17 25.35
CA ALA A 692 -17.03 0.17 25.36
C ALA A 692 -16.01 1.24 24.91
N LYS A 693 -14.79 1.20 25.44
CA LYS A 693 -13.68 2.08 25.09
C LYS A 693 -13.31 2.03 23.59
N HIS A 694 -13.28 0.82 23.03
CA HIS A 694 -12.92 0.60 21.63
C HIS A 694 -14.11 0.72 20.65
N GLY A 695 -15.34 0.84 21.15
CA GLY A 695 -16.52 1.06 20.32
C GLY A 695 -17.05 -0.19 19.62
N HIS A 696 -16.84 -1.38 20.21
CA HIS A 696 -17.29 -2.64 19.64
C HIS A 696 -18.78 -2.88 19.94
N GLU A 697 -19.65 -2.13 19.26
CA GLU A 697 -21.11 -2.12 19.48
C GLU A 697 -21.74 -3.51 19.58
N ALA A 698 -21.48 -4.38 18.61
CA ALA A 698 -22.10 -5.70 18.57
C ALA A 698 -21.58 -6.63 19.69
N THR A 699 -20.31 -6.48 20.10
CA THR A 699 -19.78 -7.13 21.30
C THR A 699 -20.43 -6.60 22.58
N VAL A 700 -20.63 -5.29 22.70
CA VAL A 700 -21.34 -4.69 23.83
C VAL A 700 -22.78 -5.22 23.93
N LYS A 701 -23.50 -5.33 22.81
CA LYS A 701 -24.84 -5.95 22.78
C LYS A 701 -24.82 -7.40 23.28
N VAL A 702 -23.84 -8.20 22.83
CA VAL A 702 -23.69 -9.59 23.28
C VAL A 702 -23.39 -9.65 24.79
N LEU A 703 -22.51 -8.79 25.30
CA LEU A 703 -22.17 -8.76 26.72
C LEU A 703 -23.35 -8.33 27.58
N LEU A 704 -24.11 -7.29 27.19
CA LEU A 704 -25.29 -6.83 27.92
C LEU A 704 -26.45 -7.84 27.90
N ALA A 705 -26.47 -8.76 26.94
CA ALA A 705 -27.45 -9.86 26.90
C ALA A 705 -27.12 -11.00 27.90
N ILE A 706 -25.94 -10.97 28.53
CA ILE A 706 -25.52 -11.96 29.52
C ILE A 706 -25.96 -11.47 30.90
N SER A 707 -26.82 -12.22 31.58
CA SER A 707 -27.42 -11.80 32.86
C SER A 707 -26.42 -11.58 33.99
N GLN A 708 -25.24 -12.22 33.93
CA GLN A 708 -24.20 -12.04 34.93
C GLN A 708 -23.37 -10.76 34.73
N VAL A 709 -23.44 -10.09 33.58
CA VAL A 709 -22.59 -8.92 33.29
C VAL A 709 -23.03 -7.71 34.12
N ASP A 710 -22.07 -7.09 34.81
CA ASP A 710 -22.27 -5.83 35.53
C ASP A 710 -22.02 -4.65 34.58
N ALA A 711 -23.10 -4.05 34.10
CA ALA A 711 -23.07 -2.98 33.11
C ALA A 711 -22.40 -1.68 33.63
N ASP A 712 -22.38 -1.49 34.94
CA ASP A 712 -21.87 -0.29 35.62
C ASP A 712 -20.60 -0.53 36.44
N SER A 713 -19.93 -1.66 36.19
CA SER A 713 -18.74 -2.01 36.96
C SER A 713 -17.67 -0.91 36.87
N LYS A 714 -17.26 -0.42 38.05
CA LYS A 714 -16.28 0.65 38.17
C LYS A 714 -14.85 0.13 38.18
N ASP A 715 -14.00 0.82 37.43
CA ASP A 715 -12.55 0.65 37.47
C ASP A 715 -11.92 1.31 38.72
N ASN A 716 -10.60 1.22 38.87
CA ASN A 716 -9.89 1.77 40.03
C ASN A 716 -10.01 3.31 40.14
N ASN A 717 -10.37 3.99 39.05
CA ASN A 717 -10.64 5.43 39.05
C ASN A 717 -12.14 5.75 39.24
N GLY A 718 -12.98 4.73 39.45
CA GLY A 718 -14.43 4.89 39.58
C GLY A 718 -15.17 5.01 38.24
N ARG A 719 -14.51 4.81 37.09
CA ARG A 719 -15.14 4.99 35.77
C ARG A 719 -15.93 3.75 35.35
N THR A 720 -17.12 3.98 34.81
CA THR A 720 -17.99 2.95 34.22
C THR A 720 -17.68 2.71 32.73
N PRO A 721 -18.18 1.63 32.11
CA PRO A 721 -18.08 1.42 30.66
C PRO A 721 -18.63 2.60 29.85
N LEU A 722 -19.74 3.22 30.30
CA LEU A 722 -20.31 4.41 29.67
C LEU A 722 -19.34 5.61 29.72
N SER A 723 -18.66 5.82 30.84
CA SER A 723 -17.62 6.86 30.97
C SER A 723 -16.49 6.67 29.95
N TRP A 724 -16.05 5.42 29.75
CA TRP A 724 -15.03 5.08 28.76
C TRP A 724 -15.51 5.29 27.31
N ALA A 725 -16.72 4.86 26.97
CA ALA A 725 -17.30 5.08 25.64
C ALA A 725 -17.48 6.57 25.34
N ALA A 726 -17.93 7.35 26.34
CA ALA A 726 -18.15 8.78 26.22
C ALA A 726 -16.84 9.56 26.03
N SER A 727 -15.79 9.23 26.78
CA SER A 727 -14.45 9.84 26.65
C SER A 727 -13.75 9.53 25.32
N HIS A 728 -14.15 8.47 24.60
CA HIS A 728 -13.54 8.06 23.33
C HIS A 728 -14.46 8.29 22.11
N GLY A 729 -15.58 8.97 22.30
CA GLY A 729 -16.46 9.40 21.20
C GLY A 729 -17.25 8.27 20.55
N ARG A 730 -17.49 7.15 21.25
CA ARG A 730 -18.11 5.93 20.69
C ARG A 730 -19.64 6.00 20.68
N GLU A 731 -20.20 6.75 19.73
CA GLU A 731 -21.64 7.09 19.71
C GLU A 731 -22.58 5.89 19.72
N ALA A 732 -22.37 4.91 18.84
CA ALA A 732 -23.22 3.74 18.75
C ALA A 732 -23.20 2.93 20.06
N THR A 733 -22.03 2.80 20.68
CA THR A 733 -21.87 2.11 21.96
C THR A 733 -22.52 2.86 23.12
N VAL A 734 -22.40 4.20 23.15
CA VAL A 734 -23.12 5.04 24.12
C VAL A 734 -24.63 4.84 24.00
N LYS A 735 -25.18 4.84 22.78
CA LYS A 735 -26.62 4.58 22.57
C LYS A 735 -27.05 3.20 23.04
N VAL A 736 -26.23 2.17 22.81
CA VAL A 736 -26.54 0.80 23.26
C VAL A 736 -26.51 0.69 24.78
N LEU A 737 -25.51 1.29 25.44
CA LEU A 737 -25.41 1.29 26.91
C LEU A 737 -26.56 2.07 27.55
N LEU A 738 -26.99 3.18 26.96
CA LEU A 738 -28.13 3.97 27.46
C LEU A 738 -29.50 3.35 27.15
N ALA A 739 -29.56 2.34 26.29
CA ALA A 739 -30.82 1.66 25.95
C ALA A 739 -31.19 0.55 26.94
N THR A 740 -30.34 0.25 27.93
CA THR A 740 -30.61 -0.70 28.99
C THR A 740 -30.83 0.03 30.32
N ASP A 741 -31.76 -0.44 31.13
CA ASP A 741 -32.06 0.12 32.46
C ASP A 741 -30.98 -0.21 33.51
N GLN A 742 -29.94 -0.96 33.12
CA GLN A 742 -28.85 -1.38 34.01
C GLN A 742 -27.70 -0.37 34.10
N VAL A 743 -27.76 0.75 33.37
CA VAL A 743 -26.67 1.74 33.27
C VAL A 743 -27.11 3.09 33.85
N ASP A 744 -26.41 3.54 34.88
CA ASP A 744 -26.51 4.88 35.44
C ASP A 744 -25.75 5.89 34.56
N ALA A 745 -26.52 6.67 33.81
CA ALA A 745 -26.00 7.68 32.88
C ALA A 745 -25.19 8.80 33.57
N ASP A 746 -25.36 8.99 34.88
CA ASP A 746 -24.70 10.02 35.69
C ASP A 746 -23.69 9.47 36.70
N SER A 747 -23.33 8.19 36.57
CA SER A 747 -22.40 7.55 37.50
C SER A 747 -21.08 8.32 37.60
N LYS A 748 -20.76 8.75 38.83
CA LYS A 748 -19.56 9.55 39.10
C LYS A 748 -18.33 8.67 39.32
N ASP A 749 -17.22 9.11 38.73
CA ASP A 749 -15.89 8.58 39.02
C ASP A 749 -15.32 9.13 40.35
N ASN A 750 -14.12 8.70 40.74
CA ASN A 750 -13.50 9.11 42.02
C ASN A 750 -13.20 10.62 42.10
N ASN A 751 -13.18 11.31 40.96
CA ASN A 751 -13.04 12.77 40.90
C ASN A 751 -14.39 13.49 40.82
N GLY A 752 -15.51 12.77 40.93
CA GLY A 752 -16.85 13.31 40.82
C GLY A 752 -17.30 13.58 39.37
N ARG A 753 -16.55 13.13 38.35
CA ARG A 753 -16.90 13.37 36.94
C ARG A 753 -17.89 12.33 36.42
N THR A 754 -18.90 12.80 35.69
CA THR A 754 -19.88 11.96 34.98
C THR A 754 -19.41 11.65 33.55
N PRO A 755 -20.05 10.69 32.83
CA PRO A 755 -19.80 10.46 31.41
C PRO A 755 -19.94 11.72 30.55
N LEU A 756 -20.88 12.62 30.90
CA LEU A 756 -21.05 13.91 30.21
C LEU A 756 -19.83 14.82 30.40
N SER A 757 -19.27 14.90 31.61
CA SER A 757 -18.02 15.64 31.88
C SER A 757 -16.85 15.10 31.05
N TRP A 758 -16.75 13.77 30.88
CA TRP A 758 -15.72 13.15 30.05
C TRP A 758 -15.91 13.42 28.54
N ALA A 759 -17.14 13.35 28.03
CA ALA A 759 -17.45 13.70 26.64
C ALA A 759 -17.15 15.18 26.34
N ALA A 760 -17.51 16.07 27.26
CA ALA A 760 -17.27 17.51 27.14
C ALA A 760 -15.77 17.84 27.21
N SER A 761 -15.03 17.24 28.14
CA SER A 761 -13.57 17.41 28.28
C SER A 761 -12.79 16.86 27.09
N SER A 762 -13.34 15.89 26.35
CA SER A 762 -12.71 15.28 25.17
C SER A 762 -13.20 15.88 23.85
N GLY A 763 -14.13 16.84 23.91
CA GLY A 763 -14.65 17.57 22.75
C GLY A 763 -15.64 16.80 21.87
N HIS A 764 -16.23 15.72 22.39
CA HIS A 764 -17.15 14.86 21.64
C HIS A 764 -18.59 15.40 21.69
N GLY A 765 -18.83 16.52 21.00
CA GLY A 765 -20.14 17.22 21.00
C GLY A 765 -21.33 16.36 20.54
N HIS A 766 -21.12 15.38 19.68
CA HIS A 766 -22.15 14.41 19.28
C HIS A 766 -22.56 13.48 20.44
N ILE A 767 -21.61 13.06 21.29
CA ILE A 767 -21.91 12.28 22.50
C ILE A 767 -22.63 13.13 23.55
N VAL A 768 -22.18 14.38 23.73
CA VAL A 768 -22.86 15.36 24.60
C VAL A 768 -24.33 15.47 24.20
N LYS A 769 -24.61 15.59 22.89
CA LYS A 769 -25.98 15.65 22.37
C LYS A 769 -26.79 14.39 22.71
N VAL A 770 -26.19 13.20 22.54
CA VAL A 770 -26.85 11.91 22.84
C VAL A 770 -27.14 11.76 24.33
N LEU A 771 -26.18 12.07 25.21
CA LEU A 771 -26.34 11.97 26.66
C LEU A 771 -27.43 12.92 27.17
N LEU A 772 -27.49 14.17 26.69
CA LEU A 772 -28.51 15.12 27.11
C LEU A 772 -29.90 14.82 26.54
N ALA A 773 -29.96 14.15 25.39
CA ALA A 773 -31.24 13.76 24.76
C ALA A 773 -31.99 12.67 25.55
N THR A 774 -31.34 11.98 26.50
CA THR A 774 -32.03 11.00 27.37
C THR A 774 -32.95 11.68 28.39
N GLY A 775 -32.69 12.95 28.72
CA GLY A 775 -33.40 13.69 29.78
C GLY A 775 -33.11 13.21 31.20
N GLN A 776 -32.24 12.23 31.38
CA GLN A 776 -31.88 11.62 32.67
C GLN A 776 -30.54 12.12 33.21
N VAL A 777 -29.78 12.88 32.42
CA VAL A 777 -28.42 13.35 32.72
C VAL A 777 -28.43 14.78 33.23
N ASP A 778 -27.83 15.03 34.39
CA ASP A 778 -27.63 16.37 34.95
C ASP A 778 -26.50 17.10 34.19
N ALA A 779 -26.91 18.02 33.32
CA ALA A 779 -26.04 18.85 32.52
C ALA A 779 -25.09 19.76 33.34
N ASN A 780 -25.41 19.98 34.62
CA ASN A 780 -24.69 20.85 35.55
C ASN A 780 -23.99 20.08 36.68
N SER A 781 -23.87 18.75 36.56
CA SER A 781 -23.24 17.93 37.58
C SER A 781 -21.81 18.38 37.85
N LYS A 782 -21.54 18.73 39.12
CA LYS A 782 -20.22 19.21 39.56
C LYS A 782 -19.31 18.04 39.92
N ASP A 783 -18.05 18.15 39.47
CA ASP A 783 -16.96 17.31 39.95
C ASP A 783 -16.44 17.78 41.32
N ASN A 784 -15.48 17.07 41.90
CA ASN A 784 -14.95 17.36 43.25
C ASN A 784 -14.26 18.74 43.33
N ASN A 785 -13.92 19.37 42.20
CA ASN A 785 -13.36 20.73 42.14
C ASN A 785 -14.44 21.78 41.85
N GLY A 786 -15.73 21.40 41.82
CA GLY A 786 -16.83 22.30 41.47
C GLY A 786 -17.03 22.51 39.96
N ARG A 787 -16.26 21.84 39.10
CA ARG A 787 -16.32 22.04 37.64
C ARG A 787 -17.49 21.29 37.02
N VAL A 788 -18.22 21.97 36.16
CA VAL A 788 -19.33 21.44 35.35
C VAL A 788 -18.84 21.02 33.95
N PRO A 789 -19.57 20.18 33.19
CA PRO A 789 -19.19 19.77 31.82
C PRO A 789 -18.83 20.94 30.90
N LEU A 790 -19.57 22.06 30.96
CA LEU A 790 -19.30 23.27 30.17
C LEU A 790 -17.92 23.86 30.46
N SER A 791 -17.50 23.90 31.73
CA SER A 791 -16.19 24.41 32.13
C SER A 791 -15.04 23.57 31.55
N TRP A 792 -15.22 22.24 31.46
CA TRP A 792 -14.26 21.33 30.85
C TRP A 792 -14.16 21.54 29.33
N ALA A 793 -15.28 21.66 28.63
CA ALA A 793 -15.30 21.95 27.19
C ALA A 793 -14.66 23.30 26.87
N ALA A 794 -14.95 24.33 27.66
CA ALA A 794 -14.38 25.67 27.51
C ALA A 794 -12.86 25.68 27.80
N LYS A 795 -12.42 25.06 28.89
CA LYS A 795 -11.00 24.98 29.28
C LYS A 795 -10.12 24.36 28.20
N HIS A 796 -10.63 23.34 27.51
CA HIS A 796 -9.90 22.65 26.43
C HIS A 796 -10.20 23.20 25.02
N GLY A 797 -10.97 24.28 24.90
CA GLY A 797 -11.24 24.95 23.61
C GLY A 797 -12.16 24.18 22.66
N HIS A 798 -12.97 23.25 23.17
CA HIS A 798 -13.82 22.38 22.36
C HIS A 798 -15.14 23.06 21.95
N LYS A 799 -15.06 23.95 20.96
CA LYS A 799 -16.19 24.77 20.46
C LYS A 799 -17.46 23.97 20.13
N ALA A 800 -17.33 22.80 19.51
CA ALA A 800 -18.49 21.97 19.17
C ALA A 800 -19.25 21.47 20.41
N ALA A 801 -18.54 21.04 21.45
CA ALA A 801 -19.14 20.61 22.71
C ALA A 801 -19.75 21.80 23.48
N VAL A 802 -19.08 22.95 23.49
CA VAL A 802 -19.61 24.20 24.08
C VAL A 802 -20.92 24.61 23.41
N ASN A 803 -20.96 24.63 22.08
CA ASN A 803 -22.16 25.02 21.34
C ASN A 803 -23.34 24.07 21.62
N VAL A 804 -23.09 22.75 21.67
CA VAL A 804 -24.13 21.77 21.99
C VAL A 804 -24.64 21.95 23.42
N LEU A 805 -23.74 22.09 24.41
CA LEU A 805 -24.10 22.30 25.82
C LEU A 805 -24.96 23.56 26.02
N LEU A 806 -24.60 24.67 25.37
CA LEU A 806 -25.36 25.92 25.47
C LEU A 806 -26.70 25.85 24.72
N ALA A 807 -26.76 25.12 23.61
CA ALA A 807 -27.96 25.01 22.78
C ALA A 807 -29.09 24.18 23.42
N THR A 808 -28.81 23.32 24.40
CA THR A 808 -29.85 22.50 25.05
C THR A 808 -30.68 23.27 26.06
N GLY A 809 -30.24 24.45 26.53
CA GLY A 809 -30.91 25.24 27.57
C GLY A 809 -30.93 24.58 28.96
N GLN A 810 -30.32 23.40 29.12
CA GLN A 810 -30.23 22.65 30.38
C GLN A 810 -28.99 23.06 31.20
N VAL A 811 -28.08 23.85 30.62
CA VAL A 811 -26.81 24.24 31.23
C VAL A 811 -26.89 25.66 31.80
N ASP A 812 -26.52 25.84 33.06
CA ASP A 812 -26.37 27.16 33.66
C ASP A 812 -24.95 27.69 33.40
N ALA A 813 -24.85 28.61 32.44
CA ALA A 813 -23.60 29.24 32.02
C ALA A 813 -22.97 30.14 33.11
N ASN A 814 -23.71 30.46 34.18
CA ASN A 814 -23.23 31.30 35.29
C ASN A 814 -22.70 30.49 36.48
N LEU A 815 -22.75 29.16 36.42
CA LEU A 815 -22.16 28.31 37.45
C LEU A 815 -20.64 28.50 37.45
N LYS A 816 -20.14 29.13 38.51
CA LYS A 816 -18.70 29.21 38.80
C LYS A 816 -18.19 27.81 39.14
N GLY A 817 -17.23 27.33 38.36
CA GLY A 817 -16.44 26.13 38.62
C GLY A 817 -14.96 26.44 38.75
#